data_AF-A0A5A9N923-F1
#
_entry.id   AF-A0A5A9N923-F1
#
_cell.length_a   1.000
_cell.length_b   1.000
_cell.length_c   1.000
_cell.angle_alpha   90.00
_cell.angle_beta   90.00
_cell.angle_gamma   90.00
#
_symmetry.space_group_name_H-M   'P 1'
#
loop_
_entity.id
_entity.type
_entity.pdbx_description
1 polymer ?
#
loop_
_entity_poly.entity_id
_entity_poly.type
_entity_poly.pdbx_seq_one_letter_code
_entity_poly.pdbx_strand_id
1 'polypeptide(L)'
;MPQSSTTRQCPGNRVRRKDSGPREVTLSPRDSEDEINGLRHQIERLHKDRRVSERETGDGFTLTAELRWKLNQLEKEKLQFTSKYNEEVSQYEAQVARLRAQVERGEAQRQTLEYDVAVARRDVAVERRKTEEKMRDLREHNLKLEGVISELHQRVCDVQRSLEITQKAREDDHQDLQTQLHERDGLLMSANAENHRLHADKSRLQTLIETDTLHQMKEEMERMKREIESDREKLKNTSADVQRSNDREDKLGADLQSALENVKVLEQNVESERVAQLESKFNSDIMQVKLKDLEDALGLEKSSHADAVSRLEMLNQKFSEVERAYTHEKGQSQHITHKLTQMEKDHIHMKTALDLELDQEKARSADMIGQLEKERAESLKLSIKLQEQERECTDRQQQINKVQRSLVCVQQSYDSVLCDIVELLQEYQQQGAAHTHHTEGDKANASAQLDILRRTLHNYKTQLQESVVVMQKLNHEMLVKDEKITELQKNTQECEARCVCVNKEVKRLRVCVADAAADVDRAQKDLRRLAHKLQDEKTQHTHTQSQMNTLQQQHQRDTQEKLSFLHELYQRLVAGCVLVTPAHSMLGSFSWGELSAMVQEHVDTLTSDLTTANQKVSCLESVCEGRSAALERVSEQLKQREEMWRQQRQDLDTHHAHTISQLQHTVQDLSSQLESAEGHVRCLELSQSEQEQEVRRLQKSVGREEACLLAACGVLAGCMRALRRQVCVLMWQKAVLQERVCEGEILRTDVNTLLHALTDAGVKGQPEARGLAARRFRRCVIAVLAAGRLRTLGQSSSVLFRVSVGYGGQPDVSVSDVTVREEEEDHRVMKTLNSSELLVRIHTCMEGIHQELRGTGDSVMSAVQSRCKKLFEWLLSDVDAQCCGHNGKGSLARRLGLGLHKLTTDQSTVHGYTNSKVLVASLQKHILQFTQRLHSAEVERRNLRLQLSRINRKDTHTACVSVQRFESVCSELRSALEREQCAQRLLHDQATQLQRLDFSMQQHTGEQLKNNQRLAHAVQSLSDTKRELKRKDQCLRSMEKHHNQSQQEKNQLQQTIKSTEEAVSAAAKNKESLMSYIKSVEDYLKEMREDIIQFRGVSSQDHVTLLLPDPPSIIRNPQTDACQSLVRCFLELFQLMVLKISSQGQEMSTSSPSRS
;
A
#
# COMPACT_ATOMS: atom_id res chain seq x y z
N MET A 1 -40.67 -31.94 42.04
CA MET A 1 -42.12 -31.65 41.98
C MET A 1 -42.79 -32.64 41.02
N PRO A 2 -44.03 -33.10 41.31
CA PRO A 2 -44.43 -34.51 41.30
C PRO A 2 -45.60 -34.83 40.33
N GLN A 3 -46.14 -36.06 40.46
CA GLN A 3 -47.46 -36.58 40.02
C GLN A 3 -47.54 -37.15 38.59
N SER A 4 -48.24 -38.25 38.26
CA SER A 4 -48.96 -39.32 39.00
C SER A 4 -49.58 -40.30 37.99
N SER A 5 -49.74 -41.58 38.39
CA SER A 5 -50.76 -42.59 37.99
C SER A 5 -50.89 -43.02 36.50
N THR A 6 -50.99 -44.30 36.11
CA THR A 6 -52.10 -45.22 36.45
C THR A 6 -51.83 -46.69 36.01
N THR A 7 -52.29 -47.58 36.87
CA THR A 7 -52.62 -49.04 36.91
C THR A 7 -53.21 -49.74 35.66
N ARG A 8 -52.89 -51.05 35.46
CA ARG A 8 -53.80 -52.24 35.35
C ARG A 8 -53.04 -53.48 34.82
N GLN A 9 -52.87 -54.57 35.59
CA GLN A 9 -53.78 -55.67 36.00
C GLN A 9 -53.71 -56.92 35.09
N CYS A 10 -53.14 -57.99 35.64
CA CYS A 10 -53.32 -59.39 35.23
C CYS A 10 -54.66 -59.95 35.74
N PRO A 11 -55.26 -60.94 35.07
CA PRO A 11 -56.26 -61.81 35.68
C PRO A 11 -55.66 -63.17 36.05
N GLY A 12 -55.88 -63.59 37.29
CA GLY A 12 -55.84 -64.99 37.69
C GLY A 12 -57.22 -65.62 37.59
N ASN A 13 -57.28 -66.96 37.64
CA ASN A 13 -58.39 -67.66 38.28
C ASN A 13 -57.92 -68.99 38.90
N ARG A 14 -58.36 -69.18 40.15
CA ARG A 14 -58.21 -70.33 41.06
C ARG A 14 -59.24 -71.43 40.74
N VAL A 15 -58.96 -72.68 41.13
CA VAL A 15 -59.77 -73.55 42.06
C VAL A 15 -58.86 -74.72 42.54
N ARG A 16 -58.31 -74.70 43.79
CA ARG A 16 -58.70 -75.43 45.03
C ARG A 16 -58.97 -76.96 44.88
N ARG A 17 -58.01 -77.82 45.22
CA ARG A 17 -57.79 -78.57 46.51
C ARG A 17 -58.83 -79.65 46.87
N LYS A 18 -58.35 -80.87 47.14
CA LYS A 18 -58.69 -81.65 48.36
C LYS A 18 -57.73 -82.83 48.56
N ASP A 19 -56.79 -82.65 49.49
CA ASP A 19 -56.15 -83.72 50.25
C ASP A 19 -56.99 -83.98 51.51
N SER A 20 -57.14 -85.24 51.91
CA SER A 20 -57.69 -85.63 53.21
C SER A 20 -56.93 -86.84 53.77
N GLY A 21 -56.23 -86.62 54.88
CA GLY A 21 -55.63 -87.65 55.73
C GLY A 21 -56.64 -88.30 56.69
N PRO A 22 -56.19 -89.29 57.49
CA PRO A 22 -57.02 -90.34 58.08
C PRO A 22 -57.66 -89.95 59.41
N ARG A 23 -58.74 -90.65 59.80
CA ARG A 23 -59.33 -90.58 61.15
C ARG A 23 -59.71 -91.98 61.65
N GLU A 24 -59.09 -92.36 62.77
CA GLU A 24 -59.55 -93.41 63.69
C GLU A 24 -60.94 -93.06 64.25
N VAL A 25 -61.78 -94.08 64.47
CA VAL A 25 -62.91 -94.02 65.40
C VAL A 25 -62.96 -95.31 66.21
N THR A 26 -62.90 -95.15 67.52
CA THR A 26 -62.99 -96.16 68.57
C THR A 26 -64.45 -96.44 68.95
N LEU A 27 -64.67 -97.66 69.44
CA LEU A 27 -65.91 -98.34 69.87
C LEU A 27 -66.77 -97.61 70.93
N SER A 28 -68.09 -97.85 70.92
CA SER A 28 -68.87 -98.23 72.13
C SER A 28 -70.30 -98.71 71.76
N PRO A 29 -70.93 -99.64 72.51
CA PRO A 29 -72.04 -100.49 72.06
C PRO A 29 -73.40 -100.13 72.70
N ARG A 30 -74.49 -100.36 71.95
CA ARG A 30 -75.80 -100.82 72.44
C ARG A 30 -76.77 -100.96 71.26
N ASP A 31 -77.68 -101.93 71.40
CA ASP A 31 -78.79 -102.29 70.49
C ASP A 31 -78.44 -103.29 69.37
N SER A 32 -77.76 -104.37 69.77
CA SER A 32 -77.25 -105.46 68.94
C SER A 32 -78.22 -106.63 68.71
N GLU A 33 -79.50 -106.40 68.44
CA GLU A 33 -80.40 -107.51 68.07
C GLU A 33 -81.33 -107.17 66.90
N ASP A 34 -81.83 -105.94 66.82
CA ASP A 34 -82.68 -105.50 65.70
C ASP A 34 -81.87 -105.13 64.44
N GLU A 35 -80.66 -104.56 64.61
CA GLU A 35 -79.72 -104.38 63.49
C GLU A 35 -79.20 -105.71 62.95
N ILE A 36 -79.05 -106.74 63.79
CA ILE A 36 -78.59 -108.05 63.34
C ILE A 36 -79.68 -108.76 62.52
N ASN A 37 -80.96 -108.56 62.84
CA ASN A 37 -82.07 -109.12 62.06
C ASN A 37 -82.28 -108.35 60.73
N GLY A 38 -82.12 -107.02 60.74
CA GLY A 38 -82.10 -106.21 59.52
C GLY A 38 -80.93 -106.58 58.59
N LEU A 39 -79.73 -106.75 59.14
CA LEU A 39 -78.55 -107.20 58.42
C LEU A 39 -78.68 -108.67 57.99
N ARG A 40 -79.34 -109.56 58.75
CA ARG A 40 -79.64 -110.94 58.31
C ARG A 40 -80.56 -110.96 57.10
N HIS A 41 -81.62 -110.16 57.06
CA HIS A 41 -82.47 -110.04 55.86
C HIS A 41 -81.77 -109.35 54.69
N GLN A 42 -80.84 -108.44 54.95
CA GLN A 42 -80.01 -107.83 53.92
C GLN A 42 -78.96 -108.81 53.39
N ILE A 43 -78.37 -109.63 54.25
CA ILE A 43 -77.45 -110.72 53.90
C ILE A 43 -78.19 -111.86 53.19
N GLU A 44 -79.43 -112.19 53.57
CA GLU A 44 -80.23 -113.18 52.83
C GLU A 44 -80.65 -112.69 51.46
N ARG A 45 -81.05 -111.41 51.31
CA ARG A 45 -81.26 -110.81 49.98
C ARG A 45 -79.98 -110.79 49.16
N LEU A 46 -78.86 -110.34 49.73
CA LEU A 46 -77.58 -110.33 49.04
C LEU A 46 -77.09 -111.76 48.73
N HIS A 47 -77.40 -112.76 49.55
CA HIS A 47 -77.11 -114.16 49.25
C HIS A 47 -78.06 -114.74 48.19
N LYS A 48 -79.31 -114.29 48.10
CA LYS A 48 -80.22 -114.67 47.01
C LYS A 48 -79.78 -114.02 45.70
N ASP A 49 -79.45 -112.72 45.71
CA ASP A 49 -78.93 -112.00 44.55
C ASP A 49 -77.57 -112.55 44.10
N ARG A 50 -76.70 -112.91 45.07
CA ARG A 50 -75.43 -113.60 44.78
C ARG A 50 -75.64 -115.02 44.27
N ARG A 51 -76.63 -115.79 44.75
CA ARG A 51 -76.95 -117.13 44.21
C ARG A 51 -77.65 -117.09 42.85
N VAL A 52 -78.35 -116.00 42.50
CA VAL A 52 -78.89 -115.76 41.15
C VAL A 52 -77.75 -115.31 40.22
N SER A 53 -76.85 -114.44 40.67
CA SER A 53 -75.65 -114.04 39.92
C SER A 53 -74.63 -115.19 39.76
N GLU A 54 -74.49 -116.10 40.73
CA GLU A 54 -73.63 -117.29 40.66
C GLU A 54 -74.26 -118.44 39.83
N ARG A 55 -75.58 -118.43 39.57
CA ARG A 55 -76.24 -119.40 38.66
C ARG A 55 -76.35 -118.89 37.22
N GLU A 56 -76.28 -117.58 37.00
CA GLU A 56 -76.17 -116.96 35.67
C GLU A 56 -74.72 -116.81 35.17
N THR A 57 -73.72 -117.13 36.00
CA THR A 57 -72.28 -117.08 35.65
C THR A 57 -71.63 -118.45 35.43
N GLY A 58 -72.42 -119.49 35.14
CA GLY A 58 -71.91 -120.77 34.64
C GLY A 58 -71.32 -120.69 33.23
N ASP A 59 -71.69 -119.66 32.47
CA ASP A 59 -71.15 -119.31 31.13
C ASP A 59 -70.48 -117.92 31.11
N GLY A 60 -70.36 -117.29 32.29
CA GLY A 60 -69.85 -115.92 32.46
C GLY A 60 -68.35 -115.86 32.77
N PHE A 61 -67.68 -116.96 33.12
CA PHE A 61 -66.25 -116.94 33.46
C PHE A 61 -65.36 -116.62 32.24
N THR A 62 -65.78 -117.03 31.04
CA THR A 62 -65.16 -116.68 29.76
C THR A 62 -65.46 -115.24 29.36
N LEU A 63 -66.72 -114.78 29.45
CA LEU A 63 -67.11 -113.40 29.13
C LEU A 63 -66.47 -112.37 30.08
N THR A 64 -66.38 -112.69 31.38
CA THR A 64 -65.76 -111.79 32.38
C THR A 64 -64.24 -111.73 32.22
N ALA A 65 -63.59 -112.84 31.87
CA ALA A 65 -62.17 -112.86 31.55
C ALA A 65 -61.87 -112.11 30.24
N GLU A 66 -62.71 -112.25 29.21
CA GLU A 66 -62.61 -111.48 27.97
C GLU A 66 -62.83 -109.98 28.19
N LEU A 67 -63.80 -109.59 29.01
CA LEU A 67 -64.04 -108.19 29.35
C LEU A 67 -62.88 -107.59 30.13
N ARG A 68 -62.28 -108.34 31.07
CA ARG A 68 -61.06 -107.91 31.78
C ARG A 68 -59.86 -107.77 30.84
N TRP A 69 -59.69 -108.71 29.90
CA TRP A 69 -58.62 -108.62 28.91
C TRP A 69 -58.82 -107.41 27.98
N LYS A 70 -60.05 -107.19 27.48
CA LYS A 70 -60.40 -105.99 26.69
C LYS A 70 -60.22 -104.69 27.46
N LEU A 71 -60.60 -104.66 28.74
CA LEU A 71 -60.40 -103.50 29.62
C LEU A 71 -58.91 -103.19 29.78
N ASN A 72 -58.09 -104.19 30.10
CA ASN A 72 -56.65 -104.04 30.24
C ASN A 72 -55.99 -103.62 28.91
N GLN A 73 -56.49 -104.13 27.79
CA GLN A 73 -56.02 -103.75 26.46
C GLN A 73 -56.37 -102.28 26.14
N LEU A 74 -57.61 -101.84 26.41
CA LEU A 74 -58.03 -100.44 26.25
C LEU A 74 -57.28 -99.51 27.21
N GLU A 75 -56.99 -99.94 28.43
CA GLU A 75 -56.20 -99.18 29.40
C GLU A 75 -54.74 -99.03 28.94
N LYS A 76 -54.15 -100.11 28.39
CA LYS A 76 -52.84 -100.08 27.75
C LYS A 76 -52.81 -99.13 26.55
N GLU A 77 -53.81 -99.19 25.68
CA GLU A 77 -53.94 -98.28 24.54
C GLU A 77 -54.13 -96.83 24.99
N LYS A 78 -54.96 -96.58 26.02
CA LYS A 78 -55.13 -95.25 26.62
C LYS A 78 -53.82 -94.71 27.20
N LEU A 79 -53.04 -95.54 27.90
CA LEU A 79 -51.73 -95.16 28.42
C LEU A 79 -50.75 -94.87 27.27
N GLN A 80 -50.76 -95.67 26.19
CA GLN A 80 -49.94 -95.40 25.01
C GLN A 80 -50.33 -94.10 24.31
N PHE A 81 -51.62 -93.80 24.14
CA PHE A 81 -52.07 -92.53 23.60
C PHE A 81 -51.71 -91.35 24.52
N THR A 82 -51.82 -91.53 25.84
CA THR A 82 -51.43 -90.49 26.80
C THR A 82 -49.91 -90.25 26.78
N SER A 83 -49.10 -91.31 26.64
CA SER A 83 -47.65 -91.19 26.49
C SER A 83 -47.28 -90.43 25.22
N LYS A 84 -47.87 -90.81 24.07
CA LYS A 84 -47.66 -90.11 22.79
C LYS A 84 -48.09 -88.64 22.87
N TYR A 85 -49.25 -88.36 23.46
CA TYR A 85 -49.72 -86.99 23.67
C TYR A 85 -48.77 -86.18 24.57
N ASN A 86 -48.29 -86.76 25.67
CA ASN A 86 -47.34 -86.10 26.56
C ASN A 86 -45.98 -85.85 25.89
N GLU A 87 -45.52 -86.77 25.04
CA GLU A 87 -44.32 -86.59 24.20
C GLU A 87 -44.50 -85.44 23.20
N GLU A 88 -45.63 -85.38 22.50
CA GLU A 88 -45.97 -84.28 21.58
C GLU A 88 -46.05 -82.93 22.31
N VAL A 89 -46.74 -82.88 23.47
CA VAL A 89 -46.82 -81.68 24.31
C VAL A 89 -45.43 -81.24 24.76
N SER A 90 -44.58 -82.16 25.22
CA SER A 90 -43.20 -81.85 25.64
C SER A 90 -42.36 -81.30 24.47
N GLN A 91 -42.53 -81.85 23.26
CA GLN A 91 -41.87 -81.34 22.06
C GLN A 91 -42.32 -79.92 21.71
N TYR A 92 -43.63 -79.63 21.78
CA TYR A 92 -44.15 -78.30 21.54
C TYR A 92 -43.73 -77.30 22.61
N GLU A 93 -43.74 -77.68 23.89
CA GLU A 93 -43.23 -76.84 24.98
C GLU A 93 -41.74 -76.50 24.80
N ALA A 94 -40.92 -77.48 24.39
CA ALA A 94 -39.52 -77.25 24.07
C ALA A 94 -39.34 -76.33 22.84
N GLN A 95 -40.19 -76.43 21.81
CA GLN A 95 -40.20 -75.49 20.69
C GLN A 95 -40.59 -74.07 21.12
N VAL A 96 -41.63 -73.93 21.96
CA VAL A 96 -42.06 -72.63 22.49
C VAL A 96 -40.96 -72.00 23.35
N ALA A 97 -40.27 -72.77 24.19
CA ALA A 97 -39.14 -72.28 24.98
C ALA A 97 -37.99 -71.78 24.08
N ARG A 98 -37.66 -72.53 23.01
CA ARG A 98 -36.65 -72.10 22.02
C ARG A 98 -37.04 -70.81 21.31
N LEU A 99 -38.31 -70.66 20.91
CA LEU A 99 -38.80 -69.45 20.27
C LEU A 99 -38.78 -68.25 21.23
N ARG A 100 -39.19 -68.42 22.49
CA ARG A 100 -39.09 -67.36 23.52
C ARG A 100 -37.64 -66.89 23.71
N ALA A 101 -36.70 -67.81 23.84
CA ALA A 101 -35.29 -67.49 23.96
C ALA A 101 -34.69 -66.83 22.71
N GLN A 102 -35.25 -67.05 21.51
CA GLN A 102 -34.87 -66.33 20.30
C GLN A 102 -35.44 -64.90 20.29
N VAL A 103 -36.68 -64.71 20.73
CA VAL A 103 -37.31 -63.39 20.85
C VAL A 103 -36.57 -62.53 21.88
N GLU A 104 -36.28 -63.07 23.07
CA GLU A 104 -35.52 -62.35 24.11
C GLU A 104 -34.12 -61.93 23.62
N ARG A 105 -33.42 -62.81 22.88
CA ARG A 105 -32.14 -62.46 22.24
C ARG A 105 -32.29 -61.36 21.19
N GLY A 106 -33.34 -61.42 20.38
CA GLY A 106 -33.64 -60.38 19.39
C GLY A 106 -34.00 -59.04 20.03
N GLU A 107 -34.71 -59.05 21.15
CA GLU A 107 -35.04 -57.84 21.93
C GLU A 107 -33.80 -57.22 22.56
N ALA A 108 -32.91 -58.03 23.13
CA ALA A 108 -31.62 -57.55 23.64
C ALA A 108 -30.77 -56.91 22.52
N GLN A 109 -30.69 -57.55 21.34
CA GLN A 109 -30.00 -56.99 20.18
C GLN A 109 -30.63 -55.68 19.70
N ARG A 110 -31.96 -55.59 19.66
CA ARG A 110 -32.67 -54.35 19.30
C ARG A 110 -32.34 -53.22 20.29
N GLN A 111 -32.33 -53.49 21.59
CA GLN A 111 -31.99 -52.50 22.61
C GLN A 111 -30.54 -52.01 22.47
N THR A 112 -29.59 -52.90 22.20
CA THR A 112 -28.20 -52.52 21.93
C THR A 112 -28.11 -51.61 20.70
N LEU A 113 -28.77 -51.96 19.60
CA LEU A 113 -28.78 -51.13 18.39
C LEU A 113 -29.47 -49.78 18.61
N GLU A 114 -30.53 -49.72 19.40
CA GLU A 114 -31.19 -48.45 19.76
C GLU A 114 -30.27 -47.54 20.59
N TYR A 115 -29.50 -48.12 21.52
CA TYR A 115 -28.48 -47.40 22.27
C TYR A 115 -27.37 -46.87 21.35
N ASP A 116 -26.81 -47.72 20.48
CA ASP A 116 -25.75 -47.34 19.54
C ASP A 116 -26.22 -46.22 18.60
N VAL A 117 -27.46 -46.29 18.11
CA VAL A 117 -28.07 -45.22 17.30
C VAL A 117 -28.24 -43.93 18.11
N ALA A 118 -28.61 -44.01 19.39
CA ALA A 118 -28.73 -42.82 20.25
C ALA A 118 -27.37 -42.16 20.51
N VAL A 119 -26.32 -42.95 20.73
CA VAL A 119 -24.94 -42.47 20.87
C VAL A 119 -24.47 -41.83 19.57
N ALA A 120 -24.61 -42.51 18.44
CA ALA A 120 -24.23 -41.97 17.13
C ALA A 120 -24.97 -40.65 16.82
N ARG A 121 -26.26 -40.55 17.15
CA ARG A 121 -27.03 -39.29 17.01
C ARG A 121 -26.49 -38.18 17.90
N ARG A 122 -26.07 -38.49 19.12
CA ARG A 122 -25.45 -37.52 20.04
C ARG A 122 -24.13 -37.01 19.48
N ASP A 123 -23.27 -37.89 19.00
CA ASP A 123 -21.95 -37.55 18.46
C ASP A 123 -22.07 -36.70 17.20
N VAL A 124 -22.98 -37.07 16.29
CA VAL A 124 -23.32 -36.25 15.11
C VAL A 124 -23.84 -34.87 15.52
N ALA A 125 -24.66 -34.78 16.57
CA ALA A 125 -25.17 -33.49 17.06
C ALA A 125 -24.09 -32.62 17.72
N VAL A 126 -23.05 -33.22 18.29
CA VAL A 126 -21.88 -32.50 18.84
C VAL A 126 -21.00 -31.99 17.71
N GLU A 127 -20.65 -32.84 16.74
CA GLU A 127 -19.85 -32.42 15.58
C GLU A 127 -20.58 -31.37 14.72
N ARG A 128 -21.90 -31.48 14.59
CA ARG A 128 -22.73 -30.44 13.96
C ARG A 128 -22.61 -29.10 14.70
N ARG A 129 -22.68 -29.07 16.03
CA ARG A 129 -22.50 -27.82 16.81
C ARG A 129 -21.11 -27.24 16.63
N LYS A 130 -20.07 -28.08 16.67
CA LYS A 130 -18.67 -27.68 16.45
C LYS A 130 -18.43 -27.10 15.06
N THR A 131 -19.04 -27.69 14.03
CA THR A 131 -18.96 -27.13 12.66
C THR A 131 -19.76 -25.85 12.51
N GLU A 132 -20.93 -25.73 13.15
CA GLU A 132 -21.72 -24.49 13.19
C GLU A 132 -20.98 -23.35 13.91
N GLU A 133 -20.25 -23.64 14.98
CA GLU A 133 -19.36 -22.70 15.68
C GLU A 133 -18.19 -22.26 14.78
N LYS A 134 -17.44 -23.20 14.18
CA LYS A 134 -16.38 -22.86 13.21
C LYS A 134 -16.88 -22.01 12.05
N MET A 135 -18.08 -22.30 11.54
CA MET A 135 -18.72 -21.50 10.49
C MET A 135 -19.10 -20.10 10.98
N ARG A 136 -19.45 -19.93 12.26
CA ARG A 136 -19.71 -18.61 12.86
C ARG A 136 -18.42 -17.81 12.97
N ASP A 137 -17.35 -18.41 13.46
CA ASP A 137 -16.04 -17.77 13.61
C ASP A 137 -15.47 -17.35 12.25
N LEU A 138 -15.60 -18.20 11.22
CA LEU A 138 -15.21 -17.85 9.86
C LEU A 138 -16.03 -16.69 9.29
N ARG A 139 -17.34 -16.62 9.57
CA ARG A 139 -18.18 -15.48 9.16
C ARG A 139 -17.75 -14.20 9.86
N GLU A 140 -17.43 -14.26 11.15
CA GLU A 140 -16.94 -13.11 11.91
C GLU A 140 -15.59 -12.61 11.38
N HIS A 141 -14.67 -13.53 11.07
CA HIS A 141 -13.40 -13.18 10.43
C HIS A 141 -13.59 -12.56 9.03
N ASN A 142 -14.51 -13.10 8.22
CA ASN A 142 -14.82 -12.50 6.92
C ASN A 142 -15.40 -11.08 7.06
N LEU A 143 -16.31 -10.84 8.00
CA LEU A 143 -16.83 -9.50 8.27
C LEU A 143 -15.73 -8.52 8.71
N LYS A 144 -14.78 -8.99 9.54
CA LYS A 144 -13.60 -8.19 9.92
C LYS A 144 -12.72 -7.86 8.72
N LEU A 145 -12.46 -8.84 7.84
CA LEU A 145 -11.70 -8.62 6.61
C LEU A 145 -12.40 -7.66 5.64
N GLU A 146 -13.73 -7.76 5.49
CA GLU A 146 -14.53 -6.81 4.69
C GLU A 146 -14.42 -5.37 5.23
N GLY A 147 -14.44 -5.20 6.56
CA GLY A 147 -14.19 -3.91 7.21
C GLY A 147 -12.82 -3.34 6.86
N VAL A 148 -11.76 -4.15 6.96
CA VAL A 148 -10.39 -3.74 6.60
C VAL A 148 -10.29 -3.40 5.10
N ILE A 149 -10.95 -4.16 4.23
CA ILE A 149 -10.97 -3.88 2.79
C ILE A 149 -11.65 -2.53 2.52
N SER A 150 -12.77 -2.23 3.18
CA SER A 150 -13.44 -0.92 3.05
C SER A 150 -12.58 0.22 3.56
N GLU A 151 -11.88 0.05 4.69
CA GLU A 151 -10.95 1.06 5.21
C GLU A 151 -9.77 1.32 4.25
N LEU A 152 -9.20 0.25 3.67
CA LEU A 152 -8.13 0.38 2.68
C LEU A 152 -8.62 1.09 1.41
N HIS A 153 -9.83 0.77 0.92
CA HIS A 153 -10.42 1.48 -0.22
C HIS A 153 -10.60 2.97 0.09
N GLN A 154 -11.10 3.31 1.28
CA GLN A 154 -11.25 4.71 1.69
C GLN A 154 -9.91 5.44 1.71
N ARG A 155 -8.85 4.81 2.27
CA ARG A 155 -7.50 5.37 2.28
C ARG A 155 -6.95 5.58 0.87
N VAL A 156 -7.19 4.64 -0.05
CA VAL A 156 -6.80 4.80 -1.46
C VAL A 156 -7.52 5.99 -2.08
N CYS A 157 -8.84 6.13 -1.88
CA CYS A 157 -9.61 7.28 -2.37
C CYS A 157 -9.13 8.62 -1.77
N ASP A 158 -8.75 8.64 -0.50
CA ASP A 158 -8.25 9.85 0.18
C ASP A 158 -6.87 10.25 -0.36
N VAL A 159 -5.96 9.28 -0.52
CA VAL A 159 -4.65 9.51 -1.12
C VAL A 159 -4.78 9.98 -2.56
N GLN A 160 -5.68 9.39 -3.35
CA GLN A 160 -5.92 9.79 -4.72
C GLN A 160 -6.43 11.22 -4.83
N ARG A 161 -7.40 11.62 -3.98
CA ARG A 161 -7.84 13.02 -3.89
C ARG A 161 -6.72 13.97 -3.47
N SER A 162 -5.89 13.57 -2.51
CA SER A 162 -4.74 14.39 -2.10
C SER A 162 -3.74 14.59 -3.24
N LEU A 163 -3.50 13.54 -4.03
CA LEU A 163 -2.62 13.59 -5.19
C LEU A 163 -3.17 14.55 -6.25
N GLU A 164 -4.46 14.45 -6.59
CA GLU A 164 -5.13 15.35 -7.54
C GLU A 164 -5.03 16.81 -7.10
N ILE A 165 -5.27 17.10 -5.81
CA ILE A 165 -5.13 18.46 -5.26
C ILE A 165 -3.68 18.95 -5.39
N THR A 166 -2.70 18.12 -5.06
CA THR A 166 -1.28 18.52 -5.17
C THR A 166 -0.82 18.68 -6.62
N GLN A 167 -1.36 17.90 -7.55
CA GLN A 167 -1.08 18.05 -8.97
C GLN A 167 -1.64 19.38 -9.48
N LYS A 168 -2.89 19.68 -9.15
CA LYS A 168 -3.52 20.95 -9.52
C LYS A 168 -2.80 22.17 -8.94
N ALA A 169 -2.42 22.11 -7.67
CA ALA A 169 -1.63 23.17 -7.04
C ALA A 169 -0.28 23.39 -7.75
N ARG A 170 0.40 22.31 -8.18
CA ARG A 170 1.65 22.42 -8.96
C ARG A 170 1.44 22.98 -10.36
N GLU A 171 0.32 22.66 -11.00
CA GLU A 171 -0.04 23.23 -12.31
C GLU A 171 -0.32 24.73 -12.19
N ASP A 172 -1.04 25.14 -11.15
CA ASP A 172 -1.31 26.55 -10.85
C ASP A 172 0.01 27.30 -10.56
N ASP A 173 0.88 26.76 -9.70
CA ASP A 173 2.21 27.33 -9.41
C ASP A 173 3.07 27.45 -10.68
N HIS A 174 2.99 26.46 -11.58
CA HIS A 174 3.73 26.49 -12.85
C HIS A 174 3.21 27.60 -13.77
N GLN A 175 1.90 27.79 -13.86
CA GLN A 175 1.29 28.88 -14.62
C GLN A 175 1.68 30.23 -14.03
N ASP A 176 1.64 30.39 -12.71
CA ASP A 176 2.05 31.62 -12.03
C ASP A 176 3.52 31.96 -12.31
N LEU A 177 4.43 30.99 -12.16
CA LEU A 177 5.85 31.18 -12.51
C LEU A 177 6.04 31.54 -13.98
N GLN A 178 5.27 30.92 -14.88
CA GLN A 178 5.32 31.25 -16.29
C GLN A 178 4.88 32.70 -16.53
N THR A 179 3.80 33.17 -15.90
CA THR A 179 3.38 34.58 -16.02
C THR A 179 4.43 35.56 -15.48
N GLN A 180 5.03 35.27 -14.32
CA GLN A 180 6.11 36.10 -13.74
C GLN A 180 7.34 36.17 -14.66
N LEU A 181 7.70 35.06 -15.33
CA LEU A 181 8.78 35.06 -16.31
C LEU A 181 8.46 35.97 -17.50
N HIS A 182 7.24 35.91 -18.04
CA HIS A 182 6.81 36.78 -19.14
C HIS A 182 6.83 38.26 -18.73
N GLU A 183 6.38 38.59 -17.52
CA GLU A 183 6.45 39.96 -16.98
C GLU A 183 7.89 40.44 -16.83
N ARG A 184 8.78 39.59 -16.28
CA ARG A 184 10.20 39.90 -16.12
C ARG A 184 10.87 40.13 -17.47
N ASP A 185 10.59 39.28 -18.46
CA ASP A 185 11.14 39.43 -19.80
C ASP A 185 10.61 40.71 -20.47
N GLY A 186 9.34 41.07 -20.24
CA GLY A 186 8.78 42.37 -20.65
C GLY A 186 9.51 43.57 -20.02
N LEU A 187 9.79 43.53 -18.72
CA LEU A 187 10.56 44.56 -18.03
C LEU A 187 12.00 44.66 -18.54
N LEU A 188 12.66 43.53 -18.78
CA LEU A 188 14.01 43.48 -19.36
C LEU A 188 14.04 44.12 -20.76
N MET A 189 13.05 43.82 -21.60
CA MET A 189 12.94 44.44 -22.92
C MET A 189 12.73 45.96 -22.83
N SER A 190 11.90 46.42 -21.89
CA SER A 190 11.71 47.86 -21.63
C SER A 190 12.99 48.54 -21.14
N ALA A 191 13.69 47.93 -20.18
CA ALA A 191 14.95 48.46 -19.64
C ALA A 191 16.06 48.49 -20.70
N ASN A 192 16.13 47.48 -21.58
CA ASN A 192 17.05 47.47 -22.70
C ASN A 192 16.73 48.58 -23.71
N ALA A 193 15.46 48.78 -24.05
CA ALA A 193 15.04 49.89 -24.90
C ALA A 193 15.41 51.26 -24.30
N GLU A 194 15.23 51.42 -22.99
CA GLU A 194 15.65 52.63 -22.27
C GLU A 194 17.16 52.83 -22.29
N ASN A 195 17.94 51.77 -22.02
CA ASN A 195 19.40 51.81 -22.12
C ASN A 195 19.88 52.21 -23.52
N HIS A 196 19.27 51.69 -24.58
CA HIS A 196 19.59 52.08 -25.95
C HIS A 196 19.34 53.58 -26.18
N ARG A 197 18.23 54.14 -25.67
CA ARG A 197 17.96 55.58 -25.74
C ARG A 197 19.00 56.39 -24.98
N LEU A 198 19.31 56.00 -23.74
CA LEU A 198 20.32 56.68 -22.92
C LEU A 198 21.70 56.63 -23.58
N HIS A 199 22.04 55.52 -24.21
CA HIS A 199 23.31 55.40 -24.91
C HIS A 199 23.38 56.32 -26.14
N ALA A 200 22.27 56.46 -26.89
CA ALA A 200 22.17 57.40 -27.99
C ALA A 200 22.28 58.87 -27.52
N ASP A 201 21.61 59.22 -26.42
CA ASP A 201 21.72 60.55 -25.81
C ASP A 201 23.14 60.84 -25.30
N LYS A 202 23.79 59.86 -24.66
CA LYS A 202 25.20 59.97 -24.24
C LYS A 202 26.11 60.23 -25.43
N SER A 203 25.96 59.47 -26.51
CA SER A 203 26.76 59.69 -27.74
C SER A 203 26.52 61.08 -28.32
N ARG A 204 25.27 61.58 -28.34
CA ARG A 204 24.97 62.95 -28.79
C ARG A 204 25.61 64.02 -27.91
N LEU A 205 25.54 63.85 -26.58
CA LEU A 205 26.17 64.80 -25.65
C LEU A 205 27.70 64.79 -25.78
N GLN A 206 28.29 63.61 -25.97
CA GLN A 206 29.72 63.47 -26.16
C GLN A 206 30.20 64.17 -27.44
N THR A 207 29.45 64.04 -28.55
CA THR A 207 29.77 64.81 -29.77
C THR A 207 29.72 66.32 -29.55
N LEU A 208 28.76 66.82 -28.76
CA LEU A 208 28.57 68.25 -28.51
C LEU A 208 29.68 68.85 -27.62
N ILE A 209 30.20 68.05 -26.68
CA ILE A 209 31.34 68.42 -25.82
C ILE A 209 32.64 68.44 -26.65
N GLU A 210 32.86 67.42 -27.49
CA GLU A 210 34.10 67.26 -28.25
C GLU A 210 34.27 68.29 -29.38
N THR A 211 33.20 68.72 -30.05
CA THR A 211 33.33 69.60 -31.24
C THR A 211 33.20 71.08 -30.95
N ASP A 212 32.27 71.51 -30.10
CA ASP A 212 31.89 72.94 -30.06
C ASP A 212 32.52 73.67 -28.88
N THR A 213 32.47 73.07 -27.67
CA THR A 213 32.92 73.74 -26.44
C THR A 213 34.45 73.75 -26.30
N LEU A 214 35.12 72.62 -26.59
CA LEU A 214 36.57 72.52 -26.50
C LEU A 214 37.29 73.32 -27.60
N HIS A 215 36.71 73.38 -28.81
CA HIS A 215 37.30 74.17 -29.89
C HIS A 215 37.21 75.67 -29.61
N GLN A 216 36.05 76.14 -29.12
CA GLN A 216 35.88 77.53 -28.69
C GLN A 216 36.85 77.92 -27.56
N MET A 217 36.97 77.11 -26.50
CA MET A 217 37.94 77.37 -25.43
C MET A 217 39.39 77.41 -25.93
N LYS A 218 39.75 76.57 -26.90
CA LYS A 218 41.09 76.53 -27.48
C LYS A 218 41.41 77.78 -28.30
N GLU A 219 40.46 78.28 -29.07
CA GLU A 219 40.60 79.53 -29.81
C GLU A 219 40.73 80.74 -28.89
N GLU A 220 39.98 80.78 -27.78
CA GLU A 220 40.09 81.83 -26.76
C GLU A 220 41.45 81.80 -26.06
N MET A 221 41.94 80.60 -25.72
CA MET A 221 43.23 80.41 -25.07
C MET A 221 44.39 80.88 -25.97
N GLU A 222 44.35 80.58 -27.27
CA GLU A 222 45.36 81.06 -28.24
C GLU A 222 45.26 82.57 -28.52
N ARG A 223 44.09 83.18 -28.30
CA ARG A 223 43.92 84.63 -28.35
C ARG A 223 44.59 85.29 -27.14
N MET A 224 44.29 84.79 -25.95
CA MET A 224 44.87 85.27 -24.68
C MET A 224 46.39 85.10 -24.63
N LYS A 225 46.91 83.99 -25.17
CA LYS A 225 48.35 83.73 -25.24
C LYS A 225 49.09 84.74 -26.12
N ARG A 226 48.48 85.19 -27.22
CA ARG A 226 49.05 86.23 -28.10
C ARG A 226 49.08 87.60 -27.44
N GLU A 227 48.07 87.93 -26.64
CA GLU A 227 48.03 89.18 -25.86
C GLU A 227 49.15 89.19 -24.80
N ILE A 228 49.33 88.10 -24.06
CA ILE A 228 50.39 87.97 -23.05
C ILE A 228 51.79 88.15 -23.67
N GLU A 229 52.05 87.57 -24.85
CA GLU A 229 53.36 87.72 -25.51
C GLU A 229 53.57 89.18 -25.99
N SER A 230 52.53 89.84 -26.51
CA SER A 230 52.60 91.26 -26.90
C SER A 230 52.91 92.16 -25.70
N ASP A 231 52.28 91.92 -24.55
CA ASP A 231 52.51 92.70 -23.34
C ASP A 231 53.89 92.42 -22.74
N ARG A 232 54.39 91.18 -22.85
CA ARG A 232 55.77 90.83 -22.47
C ARG A 232 56.79 91.58 -23.30
N GLU A 233 56.54 91.75 -24.59
CA GLU A 233 57.43 92.46 -25.52
C GLU A 233 57.43 93.98 -25.25
N LYS A 234 56.26 94.56 -24.94
CA LYS A 234 56.16 95.94 -24.45
C LYS A 234 56.93 96.14 -23.14
N LEU A 235 56.79 95.23 -22.19
CA LEU A 235 57.52 95.28 -20.91
C LEU A 235 59.04 95.25 -21.13
N LYS A 236 59.51 94.43 -22.06
CA LYS A 236 60.94 94.31 -22.40
C LYS A 236 61.51 95.62 -22.97
N ASN A 237 60.74 96.33 -23.80
CA ASN A 237 61.15 97.63 -24.33
C ASN A 237 61.19 98.71 -23.24
N THR A 238 60.19 98.76 -22.35
CA THR A 238 60.19 99.69 -21.21
C THR A 238 61.33 99.42 -20.22
N SER A 239 61.67 98.15 -19.99
CA SER A 239 62.81 97.76 -19.18
C SER A 239 64.15 98.20 -19.79
N ALA A 240 64.29 98.17 -21.13
CA ALA A 240 65.49 98.65 -21.81
C ALA A 240 65.65 100.18 -21.77
N ASP A 241 64.55 100.93 -21.75
CA ASP A 241 64.57 102.39 -21.57
C ASP A 241 64.94 102.78 -20.13
N VAL A 242 64.40 102.06 -19.14
CA VAL A 242 64.78 102.23 -17.72
C VAL A 242 66.25 101.90 -17.49
N GLN A 243 66.79 100.85 -18.14
CA GLN A 243 68.21 100.52 -18.03
C GLN A 243 69.12 101.67 -18.54
N ARG A 244 68.74 102.34 -19.63
CA ARG A 244 69.47 103.52 -20.13
C ARG A 244 69.37 104.74 -19.22
N SER A 245 68.31 104.81 -18.41
CA SER A 245 68.16 105.82 -17.34
C SER A 245 69.06 105.48 -16.15
N ASN A 246 69.06 104.22 -15.71
CA ASN A 246 69.95 103.74 -14.65
C ASN A 246 71.43 103.94 -15.00
N ASP A 247 71.86 103.65 -16.24
CA ASP A 247 73.26 103.85 -16.64
C ASP A 247 73.71 105.33 -16.58
N ARG A 248 72.76 106.28 -16.68
CA ARG A 248 73.02 107.72 -16.48
C ARG A 248 73.05 108.08 -15.00
N GLU A 249 72.19 107.45 -14.20
CA GLU A 249 72.12 107.60 -12.76
C GLU A 249 73.36 107.01 -12.06
N ASP A 250 73.87 105.87 -12.51
CA ASP A 250 75.10 105.24 -12.02
C ASP A 250 76.35 106.11 -12.28
N LYS A 251 76.34 106.92 -13.36
CA LYS A 251 77.42 107.87 -13.67
C LYS A 251 77.42 109.08 -12.74
N LEU A 252 76.22 109.58 -12.40
CA LEU A 252 76.03 110.60 -11.36
C LEU A 252 76.29 110.03 -9.95
N GLY A 253 75.99 108.74 -9.75
CA GLY A 253 76.29 107.97 -8.55
C GLY A 253 77.78 107.82 -8.31
N ALA A 254 78.59 107.53 -9.32
CA ALA A 254 80.04 107.45 -9.21
C ALA A 254 80.67 108.79 -8.76
N ASP A 255 80.17 109.92 -9.26
CA ASP A 255 80.63 111.27 -8.87
C ASP A 255 80.19 111.63 -7.44
N LEU A 256 79.00 111.19 -7.00
CA LEU A 256 78.52 111.34 -5.62
C LEU A 256 79.26 110.42 -4.65
N GLN A 257 79.61 109.20 -5.06
CA GLN A 257 80.30 108.20 -4.25
C GLN A 257 81.76 108.59 -4.00
N SER A 258 82.42 109.25 -4.96
CA SER A 258 83.71 109.92 -4.78
C SER A 258 83.65 111.07 -3.75
N ALA A 259 82.55 111.81 -3.71
CA ALA A 259 82.31 112.84 -2.70
C ALA A 259 81.95 112.26 -1.31
N LEU A 260 81.22 111.13 -1.27
CA LEU A 260 80.84 110.42 -0.04
C LEU A 260 81.98 109.61 0.59
N GLU A 261 82.95 109.10 -0.18
CA GLU A 261 84.12 108.39 0.36
C GLU A 261 84.97 109.32 1.25
N ASN A 262 85.03 110.62 0.92
CA ASN A 262 85.69 111.64 1.74
C ASN A 262 84.91 112.00 3.03
N VAL A 263 83.59 111.80 3.04
CA VAL A 263 82.72 111.99 4.23
C VAL A 263 82.73 110.74 5.11
N LYS A 264 82.75 109.55 4.51
CA LYS A 264 82.85 108.26 5.22
C LYS A 264 84.11 108.11 6.06
N VAL A 265 85.26 108.61 5.60
CA VAL A 265 86.51 108.56 6.39
C VAL A 265 86.43 109.43 7.67
N LEU A 266 85.56 110.44 7.70
CA LEU A 266 85.29 111.28 8.87
C LEU A 266 84.20 110.70 9.77
N GLU A 267 83.20 110.02 9.22
CA GLU A 267 82.11 109.37 9.98
C GLU A 267 82.53 108.03 10.61
N GLN A 268 83.43 107.27 9.97
CA GLN A 268 83.94 105.99 10.46
C GLN A 268 84.80 106.14 11.75
N ASN A 269 85.36 107.34 11.97
CA ASN A 269 86.09 107.70 13.20
C ASN A 269 85.17 108.14 14.36
N VAL A 270 83.89 108.46 14.09
CA VAL A 270 82.91 108.89 15.12
C VAL A 270 81.93 107.77 15.46
N GLU A 271 81.57 106.91 14.50
CA GLU A 271 80.57 105.85 14.72
C GLU A 271 81.18 104.57 15.33
N SER A 272 82.49 104.34 15.18
CA SER A 272 83.20 103.23 15.85
C SER A 272 83.24 103.37 17.39
N GLU A 273 83.07 104.58 17.92
CA GLU A 273 82.90 104.83 19.36
C GLU A 273 81.43 104.74 19.85
N ARG A 274 80.43 104.79 18.95
CA ARG A 274 79.00 104.61 19.28
C ARG A 274 78.52 103.15 19.22
N VAL A 275 79.10 102.34 18.33
CA VAL A 275 78.75 100.91 18.15
C VAL A 275 79.08 100.07 19.38
N ALA A 276 80.16 100.37 20.11
CA ALA A 276 80.60 99.55 21.24
C ALA A 276 79.72 99.65 22.52
N GLN A 277 78.86 100.67 22.66
CA GLN A 277 78.04 100.87 23.87
C GLN A 277 76.57 100.42 23.75
N LEU A 278 76.00 100.26 22.54
CA LEU A 278 74.61 99.82 22.34
C LEU A 278 74.45 98.30 22.15
N GLU A 279 75.48 97.59 21.70
CA GLU A 279 75.45 96.14 21.48
C GLU A 279 75.36 95.31 22.78
N SER A 280 75.74 95.86 23.94
CA SER A 280 75.73 95.12 25.21
C SER A 280 74.36 95.07 25.92
N LYS A 281 73.41 95.97 25.60
CA LYS A 281 72.05 95.95 26.18
C LYS A 281 71.05 95.18 25.33
N PHE A 282 71.13 95.30 23.99
CA PHE A 282 70.24 94.59 23.07
C PHE A 282 70.43 93.06 23.10
N ASN A 283 71.66 92.60 23.35
CA ASN A 283 71.97 91.17 23.39
C ASN A 283 71.43 90.44 24.63
N SER A 284 71.11 91.14 25.73
CA SER A 284 70.54 90.51 26.95
C SER A 284 69.03 90.24 26.81
N ASP A 285 68.27 91.18 26.23
CA ASP A 285 66.81 91.05 26.13
C ASP A 285 66.39 90.12 24.99
N ILE A 286 67.14 90.08 23.89
CA ILE A 286 66.94 89.11 22.80
C ILE A 286 67.23 87.67 23.25
N MET A 287 68.23 87.48 24.13
CA MET A 287 68.54 86.16 24.69
C MET A 287 67.44 85.68 25.65
N GLN A 288 66.78 86.56 26.41
CA GLN A 288 65.66 86.19 27.29
C GLN A 288 64.37 85.84 26.53
N VAL A 289 64.03 86.58 25.46
CA VAL A 289 62.85 86.24 24.64
C VAL A 289 63.07 84.95 23.85
N LYS A 290 64.26 84.74 23.28
CA LYS A 290 64.59 83.47 22.59
C LYS A 290 64.61 82.26 23.53
N LEU A 291 65.03 82.43 24.78
CA LEU A 291 64.95 81.36 25.79
C LEU A 291 63.50 80.99 26.10
N LYS A 292 62.62 81.98 26.22
CA LYS A 292 61.18 81.78 26.43
C LYS A 292 60.51 81.06 25.24
N ASP A 293 60.77 81.53 24.02
CA ASP A 293 60.23 80.91 22.80
C ASP A 293 60.74 79.46 22.61
N LEU A 294 61.99 79.18 22.98
CA LEU A 294 62.56 77.83 22.97
C LEU A 294 61.98 76.93 24.07
N GLU A 295 61.68 77.47 25.25
CA GLU A 295 60.98 76.75 26.32
C GLU A 295 59.54 76.39 25.94
N ASP A 296 58.81 77.32 25.30
CA ASP A 296 57.45 77.10 24.84
C ASP A 296 57.41 76.13 23.64
N ALA A 297 58.34 76.25 22.69
CA ALA A 297 58.51 75.29 21.60
C ALA A 297 58.86 73.88 22.11
N LEU A 298 59.76 73.77 23.10
CA LEU A 298 60.10 72.50 23.74
C LEU A 298 58.90 71.92 24.52
N GLY A 299 58.07 72.75 25.13
CA GLY A 299 56.83 72.33 25.79
C GLY A 299 55.81 71.77 24.80
N LEU A 300 55.59 72.46 23.68
CA LEU A 300 54.75 71.99 22.58
C LEU A 300 55.28 70.69 21.98
N GLU A 301 56.60 70.59 21.75
CA GLU A 301 57.22 69.39 21.19
C GLU A 301 57.14 68.19 22.16
N LYS A 302 57.28 68.43 23.48
CA LYS A 302 57.04 67.39 24.50
C LYS A 302 55.57 66.92 24.52
N SER A 303 54.62 67.83 24.39
CA SER A 303 53.19 67.47 24.34
C SER A 303 52.83 66.71 23.05
N SER A 304 53.34 67.15 21.91
CA SER A 304 53.20 66.46 20.63
C SER A 304 53.90 65.08 20.64
N HIS A 305 55.04 64.96 21.30
CA HIS A 305 55.74 63.69 21.49
C HIS A 305 54.96 62.74 22.40
N ALA A 306 54.40 63.23 23.52
CA ALA A 306 53.53 62.45 24.39
C ALA A 306 52.28 61.94 23.66
N ASP A 307 51.64 62.78 22.84
CA ASP A 307 50.52 62.39 21.99
C ASP A 307 50.91 61.35 20.93
N ALA A 308 52.08 61.49 20.32
CA ALA A 308 52.59 60.51 19.36
C ALA A 308 52.90 59.16 20.02
N VAL A 309 53.48 59.17 21.22
CA VAL A 309 53.74 57.97 22.04
C VAL A 309 52.43 57.29 22.43
N SER A 310 51.42 58.03 22.89
CA SER A 310 50.10 57.47 23.22
C SER A 310 49.41 56.84 22.00
N ARG A 311 49.52 57.48 20.81
CA ARG A 311 49.01 56.90 19.55
C ARG A 311 49.76 55.63 19.15
N LEU A 312 51.07 55.57 19.37
CA LEU A 312 51.88 54.36 19.13
C LEU A 312 51.53 53.22 20.10
N GLU A 313 51.29 53.52 21.37
CA GLU A 313 50.83 52.53 22.36
C GLU A 313 49.45 51.95 21.99
N MET A 314 48.50 52.82 21.61
CA MET A 314 47.19 52.41 21.09
C MET A 314 47.32 51.55 19.82
N LEU A 315 48.25 51.89 18.92
CA LEU A 315 48.51 51.12 17.71
C LEU A 315 49.11 49.74 18.04
N ASN A 316 50.06 49.67 18.98
CA ASN A 316 50.61 48.40 19.48
C ASN A 316 49.57 47.52 20.16
N GLN A 317 48.62 48.12 20.89
CA GLN A 317 47.54 47.39 21.52
C GLN A 317 46.59 46.78 20.47
N LYS A 318 46.28 47.54 19.40
CA LYS A 318 45.54 47.04 18.24
C LYS A 318 46.28 45.93 17.50
N PHE A 319 47.60 46.04 17.31
CA PHE A 319 48.40 44.95 16.73
C PHE A 319 48.35 43.69 17.61
N SER A 320 48.43 43.84 18.92
CA SER A 320 48.32 42.72 19.87
C SER A 320 46.93 42.06 19.85
N GLU A 321 45.87 42.82 19.61
CA GLU A 321 44.52 42.29 19.38
C GLU A 321 44.41 41.52 18.07
N VAL A 322 44.98 42.03 16.99
CA VAL A 322 45.03 41.36 15.69
C VAL A 322 45.85 40.07 15.77
N GLU A 323 46.98 40.06 16.49
CA GLU A 323 47.77 38.84 16.71
C GLU A 323 47.00 37.79 17.53
N ARG A 324 46.24 38.22 18.55
CA ARG A 324 45.35 37.31 19.31
C ARG A 324 44.22 36.75 18.44
N ALA A 325 43.61 37.57 17.58
CA ALA A 325 42.59 37.11 16.63
C ALA A 325 43.19 36.14 15.60
N TYR A 326 44.37 36.43 15.07
CA TYR A 326 45.09 35.58 14.13
C TYR A 326 45.48 34.23 14.74
N THR A 327 45.98 34.22 15.97
CA THR A 327 46.31 32.97 16.68
C THR A 327 45.06 32.15 16.99
N HIS A 328 43.94 32.80 17.31
CA HIS A 328 42.66 32.14 17.49
C HIS A 328 42.13 31.52 16.18
N GLU A 329 42.10 32.27 15.08
CA GLU A 329 41.72 31.74 13.76
C GLU A 329 42.64 30.60 13.30
N LYS A 330 43.95 30.72 13.54
CA LYS A 330 44.91 29.66 13.23
C LYS A 330 44.61 28.38 14.01
N GLY A 331 44.25 28.51 15.30
CA GLY A 331 43.83 27.38 16.13
C GLY A 331 42.51 26.75 15.63
N GLN A 332 41.54 27.57 15.24
CA GLN A 332 40.28 27.09 14.65
C GLN A 332 40.51 26.39 13.30
N SER A 333 41.36 26.94 12.44
CA SER A 333 41.76 26.34 11.16
C SER A 333 42.46 25.00 11.36
N GLN A 334 43.35 24.89 12.35
CA GLN A 334 44.00 23.63 12.73
C GLN A 334 43.00 22.61 13.28
N HIS A 335 42.02 23.03 14.08
CA HIS A 335 40.97 22.16 14.57
C HIS A 335 40.05 21.67 13.43
N ILE A 336 39.68 22.54 12.48
CA ILE A 336 38.89 22.18 11.31
C ILE A 336 39.65 21.21 10.41
N THR A 337 40.93 21.46 10.14
CA THR A 337 41.76 20.55 9.35
C THR A 337 41.93 19.20 10.05
N HIS A 338 42.14 19.17 11.37
CA HIS A 338 42.20 17.92 12.12
C HIS A 338 40.87 17.14 12.04
N LYS A 339 39.73 17.82 12.23
CA LYS A 339 38.41 17.21 12.10
C LYS A 339 38.15 16.68 10.68
N LEU A 340 38.60 17.40 9.66
CA LEU A 340 38.51 16.97 8.26
C LEU A 340 39.37 15.73 8.01
N THR A 341 40.62 15.71 8.48
CA THR A 341 41.48 14.52 8.37
C THR A 341 40.93 13.32 9.15
N GLN A 342 40.24 13.54 10.26
CA GLN A 342 39.58 12.47 11.00
C GLN A 342 38.39 11.91 10.21
N MET A 343 37.55 12.77 9.64
CA MET A 343 36.45 12.35 8.76
C MET A 343 36.95 11.62 7.52
N GLU A 344 38.08 12.02 6.93
CA GLU A 344 38.72 11.30 5.83
C GLU A 344 39.19 9.91 6.24
N LYS A 345 39.81 9.77 7.42
CA LYS A 345 40.21 8.46 7.97
C LYS A 345 39.00 7.57 8.23
N ASP A 346 37.94 8.11 8.81
CA ASP A 346 36.70 7.39 9.08
C ASP A 346 36.02 6.94 7.76
N HIS A 347 36.05 7.80 6.73
CA HIS A 347 35.56 7.45 5.40
C HIS A 347 36.40 6.36 4.74
N ILE A 348 37.73 6.43 4.82
CA ILE A 348 38.63 5.39 4.32
C ILE A 348 38.37 4.08 5.08
N HIS A 349 38.22 4.12 6.41
CA HIS A 349 37.92 2.95 7.21
C HIS A 349 36.58 2.30 6.81
N MET A 350 35.52 3.10 6.67
CA MET A 350 34.22 2.63 6.21
C MET A 350 34.29 2.05 4.80
N LYS A 351 35.02 2.70 3.89
CA LYS A 351 35.26 2.20 2.53
C LYS A 351 35.96 0.83 2.56
N THR A 352 37.01 0.68 3.36
CA THR A 352 37.72 -0.61 3.49
C THR A 352 36.85 -1.70 4.10
N ALA A 353 35.96 -1.36 5.04
CA ALA A 353 35.01 -2.32 5.61
C ALA A 353 33.98 -2.78 4.56
N LEU A 354 33.44 -1.84 3.77
CA LEU A 354 32.51 -2.16 2.69
C LEU A 354 33.17 -2.97 1.56
N ASP A 355 34.43 -2.66 1.21
CA ASP A 355 35.20 -3.44 0.23
C ASP A 355 35.41 -4.88 0.74
N LEU A 356 35.69 -5.07 2.03
CA LEU A 356 35.82 -6.38 2.66
C LEU A 356 34.49 -7.15 2.67
N GLU A 357 33.37 -6.49 3.00
CA GLU A 357 32.04 -7.09 2.94
C GLU A 357 31.67 -7.51 1.51
N LEU A 358 31.99 -6.66 0.53
CA LEU A 358 31.77 -6.96 -0.89
C LEU A 358 32.58 -8.17 -1.34
N ASP A 359 33.83 -8.27 -0.91
CA ASP A 359 34.67 -9.42 -1.25
C ASP A 359 34.24 -10.71 -0.52
N GLN A 360 33.75 -10.61 0.71
CA GLN A 360 33.09 -11.73 1.39
C GLN A 360 31.82 -12.20 0.64
N GLU A 361 31.01 -11.26 0.15
CA GLU A 361 29.80 -11.59 -0.59
C GLU A 361 30.12 -12.19 -1.97
N LYS A 362 31.18 -11.72 -2.64
CA LYS A 362 31.71 -12.37 -3.85
C LYS A 362 32.19 -13.79 -3.58
N ALA A 363 32.85 -14.03 -2.44
CA ALA A 363 33.29 -15.38 -2.05
C ALA A 363 32.08 -16.30 -1.81
N ARG A 364 31.05 -15.84 -1.07
CA ARG A 364 29.80 -16.58 -0.88
C ARG A 364 29.08 -16.86 -2.19
N SER A 365 29.07 -15.90 -3.11
CA SER A 365 28.50 -16.07 -4.45
C SER A 365 29.28 -17.10 -5.27
N ALA A 366 30.61 -17.08 -5.23
CA ALA A 366 31.45 -18.10 -5.87
C ALA A 366 31.21 -19.50 -5.30
N ASP A 367 31.06 -19.62 -3.97
CA ASP A 367 30.73 -20.89 -3.31
C ASP A 367 29.35 -21.41 -3.75
N MET A 368 28.35 -20.53 -3.83
CA MET A 368 27.01 -20.87 -4.32
C MET A 368 27.04 -21.33 -5.79
N ILE A 369 27.82 -20.64 -6.64
CA ILE A 369 28.01 -21.04 -8.04
C ILE A 369 28.67 -22.43 -8.10
N GLY A 370 29.69 -22.70 -7.28
CA GLY A 370 30.32 -24.01 -7.18
C GLY A 370 29.36 -25.12 -6.73
N GLN A 371 28.45 -24.83 -5.80
CA GLN A 371 27.40 -25.77 -5.38
C GLN A 371 26.43 -26.06 -6.53
N LEU A 372 25.97 -25.04 -7.24
CA LEU A 372 25.07 -25.21 -8.41
C LEU A 372 25.72 -26.00 -9.55
N GLU A 373 27.02 -25.81 -9.79
CA GLU A 373 27.77 -26.61 -10.78
C GLU A 373 27.89 -28.08 -10.36
N LYS A 374 28.10 -28.34 -9.06
CA LYS A 374 28.12 -29.70 -8.51
C LYS A 374 26.77 -30.38 -8.64
N GLU A 375 25.67 -29.70 -8.30
CA GLU A 375 24.31 -30.22 -8.49
C GLU A 375 24.00 -30.49 -9.97
N ARG A 376 24.43 -29.61 -10.88
CA ARG A 376 24.30 -29.85 -12.33
C ARG A 376 25.07 -31.10 -12.77
N ALA A 377 26.29 -31.31 -12.29
CA ALA A 377 27.07 -32.51 -12.60
C ALA A 377 26.41 -33.79 -12.04
N GLU A 378 25.81 -33.71 -10.85
CA GLU A 378 25.06 -34.83 -10.25
C GLU A 378 23.76 -35.13 -11.00
N SER A 379 23.03 -34.10 -11.44
CA SER A 379 21.87 -34.22 -12.32
C SER A 379 22.24 -34.87 -13.66
N LEU A 380 23.39 -34.53 -14.23
CA LEU A 380 23.90 -35.15 -15.47
C LEU A 380 24.22 -36.64 -15.26
N LYS A 381 24.85 -36.99 -14.13
CA LYS A 381 25.09 -38.40 -13.76
C LYS A 381 23.79 -39.18 -13.54
N LEU A 382 22.78 -38.55 -12.93
CA LEU A 382 21.45 -39.15 -12.76
C LEU A 382 20.75 -39.37 -14.11
N SER A 383 20.85 -38.41 -15.02
CA SER A 383 20.30 -38.54 -16.38
C SER A 383 20.93 -39.68 -17.16
N ILE A 384 22.25 -39.86 -17.08
CA ILE A 384 22.95 -40.98 -17.72
C ILE A 384 22.48 -42.32 -17.12
N LYS A 385 22.37 -42.41 -15.79
CA LYS A 385 21.86 -43.62 -15.10
C LYS A 385 20.40 -43.93 -15.46
N LEU A 386 19.57 -42.92 -15.68
CA LEU A 386 18.19 -43.10 -16.13
C LEU A 386 18.17 -43.69 -17.54
N GLN A 387 18.98 -43.14 -18.45
CA GLN A 387 19.10 -43.63 -19.82
C GLN A 387 19.63 -45.08 -19.89
N GLU A 388 20.56 -45.45 -19.01
CA GLU A 388 21.03 -46.83 -18.87
C GLU A 388 19.92 -47.76 -18.37
N GLN A 389 19.12 -47.32 -17.39
CA GLN A 389 17.98 -48.11 -16.92
C GLN A 389 16.88 -48.28 -17.97
N GLU A 390 16.63 -47.28 -18.81
CA GLU A 390 15.71 -47.38 -19.94
C GLU A 390 16.19 -48.45 -20.92
N ARG A 391 17.49 -48.47 -21.26
CA ARG A 391 18.08 -49.52 -22.11
C ARG A 391 17.93 -50.91 -21.47
N GLU A 392 18.27 -51.07 -20.19
CA GLU A 392 18.08 -52.33 -19.47
C GLU A 392 16.60 -52.77 -19.42
N CYS A 393 15.66 -51.82 -19.36
CA CYS A 393 14.23 -52.10 -19.40
C CYS A 393 13.81 -52.62 -20.78
N THR A 394 14.31 -51.99 -21.86
CA THR A 394 14.06 -52.47 -23.22
C THR A 394 14.61 -53.87 -23.47
N ASP A 395 15.80 -54.18 -22.94
CA ASP A 395 16.40 -55.51 -23.05
C ASP A 395 15.60 -56.58 -22.27
N ARG A 396 15.14 -56.25 -21.05
CA ARG A 396 14.25 -57.11 -20.26
C ARG A 396 12.91 -57.35 -20.96
N GLN A 397 12.35 -56.31 -21.59
CA GLN A 397 11.12 -56.46 -22.36
C GLN A 397 11.31 -57.39 -23.57
N GLN A 398 12.45 -57.30 -24.26
CA GLN A 398 12.79 -58.22 -25.35
C GLN A 398 12.96 -59.67 -24.85
N GLN A 399 13.52 -59.88 -23.65
CA GLN A 399 13.61 -61.21 -23.04
C GLN A 399 12.23 -61.77 -22.66
N ILE A 400 11.35 -60.96 -22.06
CA ILE A 400 9.97 -61.36 -21.74
C ILE A 400 9.23 -61.78 -23.02
N ASN A 401 9.40 -61.02 -24.11
CA ASN A 401 8.80 -61.37 -25.40
C ASN A 401 9.31 -62.72 -25.95
N LYS A 402 10.59 -63.06 -25.73
CA LYS A 402 11.13 -64.39 -26.09
C LYS A 402 10.51 -65.50 -25.24
N VAL A 403 10.37 -65.29 -23.93
CA VAL A 403 9.74 -66.26 -23.01
C VAL A 403 8.27 -66.47 -23.34
N GLN A 404 7.52 -65.41 -23.63
CA GLN A 404 6.11 -65.50 -24.04
C GLN A 404 5.93 -66.32 -25.33
N ARG A 405 6.81 -66.15 -26.33
CA ARG A 405 6.79 -66.99 -27.54
C ARG A 405 7.04 -68.47 -27.21
N SER A 406 7.93 -68.77 -26.27
CA SER A 406 8.15 -70.15 -25.82
C SER A 406 6.94 -70.72 -25.07
N LEU A 407 6.24 -69.90 -24.27
CA LEU A 407 5.06 -70.31 -23.52
C LEU A 407 3.88 -70.65 -24.45
N VAL A 408 3.69 -69.86 -25.51
CA VAL A 408 2.69 -70.18 -26.56
C VAL A 408 2.99 -71.52 -27.22
N CYS A 409 4.26 -71.82 -27.49
CA CYS A 409 4.67 -73.10 -28.07
C CYS A 409 4.37 -74.27 -27.11
N VAL A 410 4.59 -74.10 -25.81
CA VAL A 410 4.24 -75.09 -24.77
C VAL A 410 2.72 -75.25 -24.65
N GLN A 411 1.95 -74.16 -24.71
CA GLN A 411 0.50 -74.20 -24.60
C GLN A 411 -0.13 -74.90 -25.82
N GLN A 412 0.39 -74.66 -27.02
CA GLN A 412 0.01 -75.40 -28.23
C GLN A 412 0.33 -76.90 -28.11
N SER A 413 1.44 -77.26 -27.47
CA SER A 413 1.75 -78.67 -27.19
C SER A 413 0.80 -79.30 -26.17
N TYR A 414 0.32 -78.54 -25.18
CA TYR A 414 -0.67 -78.99 -24.19
C TYR A 414 -2.05 -79.21 -24.82
N ASP A 415 -2.47 -78.30 -25.71
CA ASP A 415 -3.74 -78.41 -26.43
C ASP A 415 -3.72 -79.60 -27.42
N SER A 416 -2.59 -79.87 -28.08
CA SER A 416 -2.38 -81.08 -28.88
C SER A 416 -2.56 -82.35 -28.05
N VAL A 417 -1.99 -82.41 -26.84
CA VAL A 417 -2.14 -83.57 -25.94
C VAL A 417 -3.58 -83.75 -25.46
N LEU A 418 -4.31 -82.65 -25.22
CA LEU A 418 -5.73 -82.71 -24.88
C LEU A 418 -6.56 -83.24 -26.04
N CYS A 419 -6.26 -82.86 -27.28
CA CYS A 419 -6.89 -83.41 -28.47
C CYS A 419 -6.64 -84.92 -28.58
N ASP A 420 -5.40 -85.38 -28.40
CA ASP A 420 -5.05 -86.82 -28.44
C ASP A 420 -5.81 -87.62 -27.37
N ILE A 421 -6.00 -87.05 -26.16
CA ILE A 421 -6.79 -87.68 -25.07
C ILE A 421 -8.28 -87.74 -25.42
N VAL A 422 -8.82 -86.71 -26.06
CA VAL A 422 -10.23 -86.66 -26.50
C VAL A 422 -10.47 -87.66 -27.64
N GLU A 423 -9.52 -87.81 -28.56
CA GLU A 423 -9.55 -88.80 -29.63
C GLU A 423 -9.51 -90.23 -29.08
N LEU A 424 -8.62 -90.52 -28.10
CA LEU A 424 -8.57 -91.80 -27.38
C LEU A 424 -9.87 -92.12 -26.63
N LEU A 425 -10.50 -91.12 -26.03
CA LEU A 425 -11.80 -91.27 -25.35
C LEU A 425 -12.95 -91.49 -26.36
N GLN A 426 -12.89 -90.89 -27.54
CA GLN A 426 -13.85 -91.12 -28.63
C GLN A 426 -13.71 -92.50 -29.28
N GLU A 427 -12.48 -93.00 -29.45
CA GLU A 427 -12.21 -94.37 -29.92
C GLU A 427 -12.79 -95.42 -28.96
N TYR A 428 -12.68 -95.18 -27.64
CA TYR A 428 -13.28 -96.05 -26.62
C TYR A 428 -14.82 -96.01 -26.62
N GLN A 429 -15.40 -94.85 -26.96
CA GLN A 429 -16.86 -94.66 -27.00
C GLN A 429 -17.50 -95.28 -28.25
N GLN A 430 -16.78 -95.36 -29.37
CA GLN A 430 -17.25 -95.99 -30.62
C GLN A 430 -17.17 -97.53 -30.60
N GLN A 431 -16.41 -98.13 -29.68
CA GLN A 431 -16.36 -99.60 -29.50
C GLN A 431 -17.49 -100.17 -28.61
N GLY A 432 -18.34 -99.32 -28.02
CA GLY A 432 -19.36 -99.73 -27.04
C GLY A 432 -20.71 -100.21 -27.58
N ALA A 433 -20.92 -100.30 -28.91
CA ALA A 433 -22.24 -100.58 -29.46
C ALA A 433 -22.24 -101.41 -30.75
N ALA A 434 -21.68 -102.62 -30.75
CA ALA A 434 -22.19 -103.75 -31.54
C ALA A 434 -21.52 -105.08 -31.13
N HIS A 435 -22.34 -106.13 -31.06
CA HIS A 435 -22.00 -107.56 -31.07
C HIS A 435 -21.88 -108.31 -29.73
N THR A 436 -23.03 -108.87 -29.36
CA THR A 436 -23.14 -110.20 -28.74
C THR A 436 -22.51 -111.28 -29.64
N HIS A 437 -21.55 -112.03 -29.10
CA HIS A 437 -21.32 -113.50 -29.21
C HIS A 437 -19.82 -113.84 -29.19
N HIS A 438 -19.45 -114.71 -28.22
CA HIS A 438 -18.29 -115.63 -28.10
C HIS A 438 -16.93 -115.14 -28.63
N THR A 439 -15.86 -114.99 -27.85
CA THR A 439 -15.04 -116.07 -27.26
C THR A 439 -14.01 -115.52 -26.26
N GLU A 440 -13.46 -116.41 -25.44
CA GLU A 440 -12.41 -116.21 -24.44
C GLU A 440 -11.19 -115.40 -24.89
N GLY A 441 -10.67 -114.54 -24.01
CA GLY A 441 -9.35 -113.91 -24.14
C GLY A 441 -9.38 -112.39 -24.05
N ASP A 442 -9.00 -111.84 -22.88
CA ASP A 442 -8.09 -110.68 -22.73
C ASP A 442 -8.21 -110.02 -21.34
N LYS A 443 -7.39 -110.52 -20.40
CA LYS A 443 -7.15 -109.89 -19.09
C LYS A 443 -5.95 -108.91 -19.10
N ALA A 444 -5.39 -108.55 -20.26
CA ALA A 444 -4.15 -107.77 -20.35
C ALA A 444 -4.32 -106.25 -20.58
N ASN A 445 -5.43 -105.75 -21.15
CA ASN A 445 -5.54 -104.33 -21.53
C ASN A 445 -6.02 -103.38 -20.41
N ALA A 446 -6.78 -103.87 -19.43
CA ALA A 446 -7.27 -103.01 -18.33
C ALA A 446 -6.17 -102.66 -17.30
N SER A 447 -5.18 -103.54 -17.10
CA SER A 447 -4.10 -103.34 -16.12
C SER A 447 -3.07 -102.30 -16.57
N ALA A 448 -2.69 -102.30 -17.86
CA ALA A 448 -1.72 -101.35 -18.40
C ALA A 448 -2.28 -99.92 -18.44
N GLN A 449 -3.57 -99.75 -18.74
CA GLN A 449 -4.25 -98.44 -18.72
C GLN A 449 -4.41 -97.88 -17.30
N LEU A 450 -4.68 -98.74 -16.30
CA LEU A 450 -4.72 -98.33 -14.89
C LEU A 450 -3.34 -97.95 -14.33
N ASP A 451 -2.27 -98.61 -14.76
CA ASP A 451 -0.91 -98.26 -14.34
C ASP A 451 -0.41 -96.95 -14.97
N ILE A 452 -0.81 -96.65 -16.21
CA ILE A 452 -0.58 -95.34 -16.82
C ILE A 452 -1.32 -94.27 -16.00
N LEU A 453 -2.62 -94.46 -15.74
CA LEU A 453 -3.43 -93.54 -14.92
C LEU A 453 -2.86 -93.34 -13.50
N ARG A 454 -2.34 -94.38 -12.85
CA ARG A 454 -1.69 -94.26 -11.54
C ARG A 454 -0.40 -93.43 -11.59
N ARG A 455 0.44 -93.61 -12.61
CA ARG A 455 1.66 -92.80 -12.77
C ARG A 455 1.32 -91.34 -13.06
N THR A 456 0.30 -91.09 -13.89
CA THR A 456 -0.16 -89.71 -14.16
C THR A 456 -0.73 -89.05 -12.89
N LEU A 457 -1.56 -89.77 -12.12
CA LEU A 457 -2.09 -89.28 -10.83
C LEU A 457 -0.99 -89.05 -9.78
N HIS A 458 0.05 -89.89 -9.75
CA HIS A 458 1.17 -89.71 -8.84
C HIS A 458 1.98 -88.44 -9.20
N ASN A 459 2.25 -88.21 -10.49
CA ASN A 459 2.90 -86.98 -10.95
C ASN A 459 2.09 -85.73 -10.59
N TYR A 460 0.75 -85.77 -10.73
CA TYR A 460 -0.11 -84.65 -10.33
C TYR A 460 -0.12 -84.41 -8.82
N LYS A 461 -0.04 -85.47 -8.00
CA LYS A 461 0.07 -85.34 -6.54
C LYS A 461 1.39 -84.69 -6.13
N THR A 462 2.49 -85.03 -6.78
CA THR A 462 3.82 -84.44 -6.50
C THR A 462 3.86 -82.97 -6.92
N GLN A 463 3.31 -82.62 -8.10
CA GLN A 463 3.20 -81.22 -8.55
C GLN A 463 2.33 -80.37 -7.60
N LEU A 464 1.26 -80.93 -7.04
CA LEU A 464 0.44 -80.23 -6.06
C LEU A 464 1.21 -79.95 -4.76
N GLN A 465 2.02 -80.91 -4.28
CA GLN A 465 2.86 -80.71 -3.09
C GLN A 465 3.94 -79.64 -3.32
N GLU A 466 4.57 -79.63 -4.49
CA GLU A 466 5.54 -78.60 -4.87
C GLU A 466 4.88 -77.21 -4.95
N SER A 467 3.65 -77.13 -5.49
CA SER A 467 2.87 -75.88 -5.54
C SER A 467 2.55 -75.32 -4.15
N VAL A 468 2.24 -76.19 -3.17
CA VAL A 468 1.97 -75.78 -1.78
C VAL A 468 3.23 -75.22 -1.10
N VAL A 469 4.41 -75.80 -1.34
CA VAL A 469 5.68 -75.28 -0.80
C VAL A 469 6.01 -73.90 -1.39
N VAL A 470 5.76 -73.70 -2.69
CA VAL A 470 5.92 -72.39 -3.34
C VAL A 470 4.95 -71.36 -2.76
N MET A 471 3.70 -71.75 -2.50
CA MET A 471 2.69 -70.88 -1.88
C MET A 471 3.10 -70.44 -0.47
N GLN A 472 3.67 -71.33 0.34
CA GLN A 472 4.15 -70.98 1.68
C GLN A 472 5.32 -69.99 1.64
N LYS A 473 6.24 -70.13 0.68
CA LYS A 473 7.35 -69.16 0.47
C LYS A 473 6.82 -67.79 0.05
N LEU A 474 5.87 -67.74 -0.87
CA LEU A 474 5.21 -66.50 -1.30
C LEU A 474 4.49 -65.79 -0.14
N ASN A 475 3.83 -66.53 0.75
CA ASN A 475 3.19 -65.94 1.94
C ASN A 475 4.20 -65.34 2.91
N HIS A 476 5.35 -65.99 3.12
CA HIS A 476 6.40 -65.43 3.97
C HIS A 476 7.01 -64.15 3.36
N GLU A 477 7.22 -64.14 2.04
CA GLU A 477 7.67 -62.95 1.31
C GLU A 477 6.66 -61.81 1.34
N MET A 478 5.35 -62.09 1.32
CA MET A 478 4.33 -61.05 1.51
C MET A 478 4.39 -60.43 2.91
N LEU A 479 4.54 -61.25 3.95
CA LEU A 479 4.62 -60.78 5.33
C LEU A 479 5.81 -59.83 5.56
N VAL A 480 6.98 -60.17 5.01
CA VAL A 480 8.18 -59.30 5.06
C VAL A 480 7.98 -58.01 4.27
N LYS A 481 7.24 -58.06 3.16
CA LYS A 481 6.90 -56.85 2.38
C LYS A 481 5.91 -55.97 3.13
N ASP A 482 4.93 -56.53 3.83
CA ASP A 482 3.98 -55.78 4.64
C ASP A 482 4.69 -55.03 5.78
N GLU A 483 5.62 -55.68 6.49
CA GLU A 483 6.46 -55.01 7.50
C GLU A 483 7.24 -53.82 6.89
N LYS A 484 7.84 -54.01 5.71
CA LYS A 484 8.57 -52.95 5.01
C LYS A 484 7.66 -51.80 4.53
N ILE A 485 6.43 -52.11 4.13
CA ILE A 485 5.42 -51.10 3.78
C ILE A 485 5.06 -50.26 5.00
N THR A 486 4.89 -50.87 6.18
CA THR A 486 4.60 -50.11 7.41
C THR A 486 5.74 -49.18 7.82
N GLU A 487 7.00 -49.61 7.66
CA GLU A 487 8.17 -48.78 7.92
C GLU A 487 8.27 -47.59 6.94
N LEU A 488 8.01 -47.83 5.65
CA LEU A 488 7.97 -46.78 4.63
C LEU A 488 6.84 -45.77 4.87
N GLN A 489 5.68 -46.22 5.34
CA GLN A 489 4.57 -45.35 5.71
C GLN A 489 4.95 -44.41 6.87
N LYS A 490 5.64 -44.93 7.89
CA LYS A 490 6.12 -44.12 9.01
C LYS A 490 7.13 -43.06 8.56
N ASN A 491 8.10 -43.43 7.72
CA ASN A 491 9.10 -42.49 7.21
C ASN A 491 8.48 -41.42 6.30
N THR A 492 7.49 -41.81 5.50
CA THR A 492 6.74 -40.87 4.64
C THR A 492 6.01 -39.83 5.48
N GLN A 493 5.32 -40.25 6.56
CA GLN A 493 4.66 -39.32 7.49
C GLN A 493 5.64 -38.36 8.18
N GLU A 494 6.84 -38.82 8.53
CA GLU A 494 7.87 -37.98 9.14
C GLU A 494 8.42 -36.93 8.15
N CYS A 495 8.68 -37.33 6.90
CA CYS A 495 9.09 -36.41 5.84
C CYS A 495 7.99 -35.37 5.54
N GLU A 496 6.73 -35.76 5.58
CA GLU A 496 5.58 -34.87 5.39
C GLU A 496 5.48 -33.81 6.48
N ALA A 497 5.68 -34.21 7.74
CA ALA A 497 5.74 -33.28 8.86
C ALA A 497 6.90 -32.27 8.71
N ARG A 498 8.07 -32.72 8.25
CA ARG A 498 9.23 -31.86 7.97
C ARG A 498 8.97 -30.89 6.81
N CYS A 499 8.39 -31.36 5.70
CA CYS A 499 8.03 -30.51 4.57
C CYS A 499 7.04 -29.39 4.95
N VAL A 500 6.07 -29.68 5.84
CA VAL A 500 5.14 -28.66 6.35
C VAL A 500 5.88 -27.61 7.18
N CYS A 501 6.86 -28.00 7.99
CA CYS A 501 7.67 -27.06 8.77
C CYS A 501 8.54 -26.18 7.88
N VAL A 502 9.23 -26.77 6.90
CA VAL A 502 10.03 -26.02 5.91
C VAL A 502 9.17 -25.07 5.09
N ASN A 503 7.96 -25.48 4.68
CA ASN A 503 7.06 -24.61 3.93
C ASN A 503 6.55 -23.42 4.77
N LYS A 504 6.33 -23.61 6.08
CA LYS A 504 6.04 -22.48 7.00
C LYS A 504 7.23 -21.51 7.08
N GLU A 505 8.44 -22.04 7.14
CA GLU A 505 9.65 -21.22 7.22
C GLU A 505 9.94 -20.47 5.91
N VAL A 506 9.76 -21.12 4.75
CA VAL A 506 9.86 -20.46 3.44
C VAL A 506 8.83 -19.33 3.31
N LYS A 507 7.60 -19.51 3.81
CA LYS A 507 6.61 -18.43 3.83
C LYS A 507 7.04 -17.28 4.73
N ARG A 508 7.60 -17.56 5.91
CA ARG A 508 8.14 -16.55 6.82
C ARG A 508 9.27 -15.75 6.15
N LEU A 509 10.24 -16.46 5.56
CA LEU A 509 11.37 -15.84 4.86
C LEU A 509 10.93 -15.00 3.65
N ARG A 510 9.93 -15.45 2.87
CA ARG A 510 9.38 -14.65 1.76
C ARG A 510 8.77 -13.32 2.25
N VAL A 511 8.08 -13.34 3.39
CA VAL A 511 7.55 -12.10 4.00
C VAL A 511 8.69 -11.21 4.47
N CYS A 512 9.68 -11.75 5.19
CA CYS A 512 10.85 -10.98 5.63
C CYS A 512 11.64 -10.37 4.46
N VAL A 513 11.81 -11.08 3.34
CA VAL A 513 12.46 -10.57 2.13
C VAL A 513 11.63 -9.46 1.47
N ALA A 514 10.31 -9.59 1.44
CA ALA A 514 9.44 -8.54 0.93
C ALA A 514 9.48 -7.27 1.79
N ASP A 515 9.53 -7.42 3.12
CA ASP A 515 9.67 -6.31 4.05
C ASP A 515 11.04 -5.63 3.91
N ALA A 516 12.12 -6.40 3.83
CA ALA A 516 13.47 -5.89 3.58
C ALA A 516 13.58 -5.15 2.23
N ALA A 517 12.94 -5.68 1.17
CA ALA A 517 12.88 -4.99 -0.12
C ALA A 517 12.12 -3.65 -0.03
N ALA A 518 11.03 -3.61 0.74
CA ALA A 518 10.29 -2.37 0.99
C ALA A 518 11.11 -1.35 1.80
N ASP A 519 11.95 -1.80 2.73
CA ASP A 519 12.90 -0.95 3.47
C ASP A 519 14.01 -0.41 2.57
N VAL A 520 14.55 -1.23 1.67
CA VAL A 520 15.54 -0.78 0.67
C VAL A 520 14.93 0.28 -0.26
N ASP A 521 13.69 0.08 -0.72
CA ASP A 521 12.98 1.07 -1.55
C ASP A 521 12.74 2.39 -0.79
N ARG A 522 12.43 2.32 0.51
CA ARG A 522 12.30 3.50 1.38
C ARG A 522 13.64 4.22 1.52
N ALA A 523 14.70 3.49 1.87
CA ALA A 523 16.05 4.04 2.02
C ALA A 523 16.55 4.67 0.71
N GLN A 524 16.27 4.06 -0.44
CA GLN A 524 16.64 4.60 -1.75
C GLN A 524 15.88 5.90 -2.09
N LYS A 525 14.59 5.98 -1.73
CA LYS A 525 13.82 7.23 -1.87
C LYS A 525 14.35 8.34 -0.97
N ASP A 526 14.72 8.01 0.26
CA ASP A 526 15.27 8.98 1.20
C ASP A 526 16.68 9.44 0.80
N LEU A 527 17.53 8.55 0.28
CA LEU A 527 18.82 8.91 -0.31
C LEU A 527 18.66 9.86 -1.50
N ARG A 528 17.68 9.62 -2.40
CA ARG A 528 17.39 10.55 -3.51
C ARG A 528 16.91 11.91 -3.01
N ARG A 529 16.08 11.95 -1.96
CA ARG A 529 15.63 13.20 -1.34
C ARG A 529 16.79 13.97 -0.70
N LEU A 530 17.67 13.28 0.02
CA LEU A 530 18.86 13.88 0.62
C LEU A 530 19.84 14.38 -0.45
N ALA A 531 20.03 13.63 -1.53
CA ALA A 531 20.86 14.06 -2.66
C ALA A 531 20.32 15.34 -3.33
N HIS A 532 18.99 15.44 -3.50
CA HIS A 532 18.36 16.68 -3.99
C HIS A 532 18.55 17.84 -3.01
N LYS A 533 18.32 17.63 -1.71
CA LYS A 533 18.54 18.67 -0.69
C LYS A 533 19.99 19.15 -0.65
N LEU A 534 20.96 18.24 -0.74
CA LEU A 534 22.38 18.59 -0.79
C LEU A 534 22.70 19.40 -2.06
N GLN A 535 22.07 19.08 -3.19
CA GLN A 535 22.23 19.83 -4.42
C GLN A 535 21.60 21.23 -4.30
N ASP A 536 20.44 21.35 -3.68
CA ASP A 536 19.77 22.63 -3.40
C ASP A 536 20.63 23.50 -2.46
N GLU A 537 21.12 22.93 -1.36
CA GLU A 537 22.05 23.59 -0.45
C GLU A 537 23.34 24.02 -1.15
N LYS A 538 23.88 23.20 -2.06
CA LYS A 538 25.04 23.56 -2.88
C LYS A 538 24.73 24.75 -3.79
N THR A 539 23.57 24.80 -4.43
CA THR A 539 23.19 25.95 -5.26
C THR A 539 22.98 27.22 -4.41
N GLN A 540 22.35 27.10 -3.24
CA GLN A 540 22.23 28.21 -2.28
C GLN A 540 23.58 28.69 -1.77
N HIS A 541 24.52 27.78 -1.50
CA HIS A 541 25.88 28.15 -1.11
C HIS A 541 26.58 28.90 -2.26
N THR A 542 26.45 28.46 -3.51
CA THR A 542 27.04 29.20 -4.64
C THR A 542 26.41 30.58 -4.84
N HIS A 543 25.11 30.70 -4.58
CA HIS A 543 24.40 31.98 -4.67
C HIS A 543 24.81 32.95 -3.57
N THR A 544 24.84 32.50 -2.32
CA THR A 544 25.29 33.29 -1.16
C THR A 544 26.77 33.68 -1.28
N GLN A 545 27.63 32.78 -1.78
CA GLN A 545 29.03 33.09 -2.08
C GLN A 545 29.15 34.19 -3.15
N SER A 546 28.33 34.13 -4.20
CA SER A 546 28.32 35.15 -5.27
C SER A 546 27.83 36.50 -4.74
N GLN A 547 26.81 36.51 -3.88
CA GLN A 547 26.34 37.72 -3.21
C GLN A 547 27.41 38.32 -2.28
N MET A 548 28.08 37.48 -1.49
CA MET A 548 29.15 37.91 -0.60
C MET A 548 30.33 38.52 -1.40
N ASN A 549 30.72 37.89 -2.52
CA ASN A 549 31.74 38.45 -3.42
C ASN A 549 31.32 39.81 -4.00
N THR A 550 30.03 39.96 -4.33
CA THR A 550 29.48 41.22 -4.86
C THR A 550 29.53 42.31 -3.80
N LEU A 551 29.08 42.01 -2.57
CA LEU A 551 29.16 42.92 -1.43
C LEU A 551 30.60 43.30 -1.08
N GLN A 552 31.53 42.34 -1.17
CA GLN A 552 32.95 42.58 -0.92
C GLN A 552 33.55 43.50 -2.00
N GLN A 553 33.19 43.34 -3.27
CA GLN A 553 33.56 44.26 -4.34
C GLN A 553 32.95 45.65 -4.15
N GLN A 554 31.69 45.74 -3.71
CA GLN A 554 31.02 47.01 -3.41
C GLN A 554 31.77 47.74 -2.29
N HIS A 555 32.09 47.04 -1.20
CA HIS A 555 32.84 47.60 -0.09
C HIS A 555 34.23 48.07 -0.52
N GLN A 556 34.94 47.29 -1.36
CA GLN A 556 36.23 47.71 -1.93
C GLN A 556 36.11 48.99 -2.77
N ARG A 557 35.08 49.09 -3.62
CA ARG A 557 34.81 50.32 -4.39
C ARG A 557 34.54 51.50 -3.47
N ASP A 558 33.68 51.34 -2.47
CA ASP A 558 33.38 52.40 -1.50
C ASP A 558 34.63 52.85 -0.74
N THR A 559 35.51 51.91 -0.35
CA THR A 559 36.79 52.24 0.29
C THR A 559 37.72 52.99 -0.66
N GLN A 560 37.76 52.61 -1.93
CA GLN A 560 38.56 53.27 -2.96
C GLN A 560 38.05 54.69 -3.23
N GLU A 561 36.73 54.88 -3.30
CA GLU A 561 36.08 56.18 -3.47
C GLU A 561 36.32 57.09 -2.27
N LYS A 562 36.26 56.56 -1.04
CA LYS A 562 36.61 57.32 0.17
C LYS A 562 38.08 57.71 0.20
N LEU A 563 38.97 56.81 -0.23
CA LEU A 563 40.41 57.07 -0.36
C LEU A 563 40.70 58.11 -1.44
N SER A 564 40.06 58.03 -2.61
CA SER A 564 40.22 59.03 -3.66
C SER A 564 39.67 60.38 -3.23
N PHE A 565 38.53 60.43 -2.55
CA PHE A 565 37.99 61.65 -1.96
C PHE A 565 38.94 62.28 -0.93
N LEU A 566 39.48 61.47 0.00
CA LEU A 566 40.47 61.94 0.97
C LEU A 566 41.76 62.41 0.30
N HIS A 567 42.23 61.72 -0.73
CA HIS A 567 43.39 62.13 -1.49
C HIS A 567 43.15 63.43 -2.24
N GLU A 568 41.96 63.63 -2.81
CA GLU A 568 41.56 64.86 -3.50
C GLU A 568 41.40 66.03 -2.51
N LEU A 569 40.83 65.77 -1.33
CA LEU A 569 40.74 66.73 -0.23
C LEU A 569 42.14 67.11 0.27
N TYR A 570 43.03 66.14 0.45
CA TYR A 570 44.42 66.36 0.83
C TYR A 570 45.17 67.15 -0.22
N GLN A 571 45.01 66.82 -1.52
CA GLN A 571 45.57 67.58 -2.63
C GLN A 571 45.05 69.02 -2.67
N ARG A 572 43.75 69.24 -2.40
CA ARG A 572 43.17 70.59 -2.28
C ARG A 572 43.67 71.34 -1.05
N LEU A 573 43.90 70.66 0.07
CA LEU A 573 44.49 71.26 1.27
C LEU A 573 45.95 71.66 1.01
N VAL A 574 46.73 70.80 0.36
CA VAL A 574 48.14 71.03 0.00
C VAL A 574 48.27 72.10 -1.09
N ALA A 575 47.37 72.13 -2.08
CA ALA A 575 47.32 73.16 -3.12
C ALA A 575 46.71 74.49 -2.62
N GLY A 576 45.97 74.47 -1.50
CA GLY A 576 45.25 75.61 -0.94
C GLY A 576 46.01 76.41 0.13
N CYS A 577 47.25 76.04 0.49
CA CYS A 577 48.03 76.72 1.54
C CYS A 577 48.67 78.07 1.13
N VAL A 578 48.12 78.81 0.16
CA VAL A 578 48.67 80.14 -0.22
C VAL A 578 47.62 81.27 -0.25
N LEU A 579 46.35 81.03 0.09
CA LEU A 579 45.36 82.14 0.20
C LEU A 579 44.49 82.05 1.46
N VAL A 580 45.12 82.03 2.63
CA VAL A 580 44.52 82.74 3.78
C VAL A 580 45.04 84.16 3.68
N THR A 581 44.24 85.02 3.03
CA THR A 581 44.36 86.46 3.20
C THR A 581 44.27 86.78 4.70
N PRO A 582 45.13 87.66 5.25
CA PRO A 582 45.10 87.96 6.67
C PRO A 582 43.74 88.59 6.99
N ALA A 583 42.99 87.94 7.89
CA ALA A 583 41.80 88.53 8.47
C ALA A 583 42.20 89.88 9.09
N HIS A 584 41.56 90.94 8.60
CA HIS A 584 41.77 92.27 9.12
C HIS A 584 41.45 92.24 10.62
N SER A 585 42.41 92.73 11.40
CA SER A 585 42.31 92.90 12.85
C SER A 585 41.04 93.65 13.21
N MET A 586 40.01 92.96 13.69
CA MET A 586 38.86 93.55 14.38
C MET A 586 39.17 93.82 15.87
N LEU A 587 40.43 94.15 16.19
CA LEU A 587 40.85 94.61 17.51
C LEU A 587 40.90 96.14 17.51
N GLY A 588 39.73 96.75 17.34
CA GLY A 588 39.51 98.16 17.66
C GLY A 588 39.08 98.26 19.11
N SER A 589 40.00 98.70 19.98
CA SER A 589 39.78 99.16 21.37
C SER A 589 38.60 98.55 22.13
N PHE A 590 38.65 97.26 22.47
CA PHE A 590 37.83 96.74 23.56
C PHE A 590 38.36 97.27 24.89
N SER A 591 37.48 97.75 25.75
CA SER A 591 37.83 98.02 27.15
C SER A 591 38.12 96.69 27.86
N TRP A 592 39.01 96.70 28.87
CA TRP A 592 39.36 95.48 29.63
C TRP A 592 38.12 94.77 30.22
N GLY A 593 37.07 95.55 30.55
CA GLY A 593 35.78 95.02 30.99
C GLY A 593 35.08 94.18 29.91
N GLU A 594 35.02 94.64 28.67
CA GLU A 594 34.37 93.92 27.56
C GLU A 594 35.14 92.67 27.15
N LEU A 595 36.48 92.73 27.17
CA LEU A 595 37.34 91.57 26.92
C LEU A 595 37.18 90.51 28.03
N SER A 596 37.15 90.93 29.30
CA SER A 596 36.92 90.01 30.42
C SER A 596 35.52 89.40 30.39
N ALA A 597 34.49 90.17 29.99
CA ALA A 597 33.13 89.68 29.85
C ALA A 597 32.99 88.67 28.69
N MET A 598 33.61 88.96 27.52
CA MET A 598 33.61 88.05 26.37
C MET A 598 34.37 86.75 26.68
N VAL A 599 35.52 86.85 27.36
CA VAL A 599 36.28 85.68 27.79
C VAL A 599 35.48 84.88 28.83
N GLN A 600 34.83 85.55 29.80
CA GLN A 600 34.00 84.88 30.79
C GLN A 600 32.79 84.19 30.14
N GLU A 601 32.10 84.85 29.20
CA GLU A 601 30.98 84.27 28.45
C GLU A 601 31.44 83.06 27.64
N HIS A 602 32.56 83.15 26.93
CA HIS A 602 33.13 81.99 26.22
C HIS A 602 33.54 80.85 27.15
N VAL A 603 34.12 81.16 28.32
CA VAL A 603 34.45 80.14 29.34
C VAL A 603 33.18 79.50 29.90
N ASP A 604 32.16 80.28 30.20
CA ASP A 604 30.88 79.78 30.71
C ASP A 604 30.15 78.93 29.64
N THR A 605 30.17 79.37 28.38
CA THR A 605 29.60 78.60 27.25
C THR A 605 30.33 77.29 27.07
N LEU A 606 31.67 77.30 27.04
CA LEU A 606 32.49 76.09 26.90
C LEU A 606 32.32 75.16 28.10
N THR A 607 32.17 75.69 29.31
CA THR A 607 31.94 74.89 30.52
C THR A 607 30.54 74.27 30.49
N SER A 608 29.52 75.00 30.03
CA SER A 608 28.16 74.48 29.80
C SER A 608 28.14 73.38 28.72
N ASP A 609 28.84 73.60 27.61
CA ASP A 609 28.93 72.62 26.53
C ASP A 609 29.68 71.37 26.99
N LEU A 610 30.75 71.51 27.77
CA LEU A 610 31.51 70.41 28.36
C LEU A 610 30.68 69.61 29.37
N THR A 611 29.94 70.28 30.25
CA THR A 611 29.05 69.58 31.20
C THR A 611 27.91 68.86 30.48
N THR A 612 27.34 69.46 29.43
CA THR A 612 26.31 68.83 28.59
C THR A 612 26.88 67.62 27.83
N ALA A 613 28.10 67.71 27.31
CA ALA A 613 28.78 66.60 26.67
C ALA A 613 29.05 65.46 27.67
N ASN A 614 29.52 65.78 28.88
CA ASN A 614 29.74 64.79 29.93
C ASN A 614 28.43 64.08 30.36
N GLN A 615 27.32 64.80 30.45
CA GLN A 615 26.01 64.18 30.72
C GLN A 615 25.57 63.22 29.59
N LYS A 616 25.82 63.58 28.33
CA LYS A 616 25.56 62.70 27.18
C LYS A 616 26.43 61.45 27.20
N VAL A 617 27.72 61.59 27.53
CA VAL A 617 28.64 60.46 27.69
C VAL A 617 28.15 59.54 28.81
N SER A 618 27.81 60.07 29.99
CA SER A 618 27.32 59.27 31.11
C SER A 618 25.99 58.55 30.81
N CYS A 619 25.08 59.20 30.05
CA CYS A 619 23.87 58.55 29.54
C CYS A 619 24.20 57.38 28.59
N LEU A 620 25.13 57.58 27.64
CA LEU A 620 25.56 56.52 26.73
C LEU A 620 26.26 55.37 27.45
N GLU A 621 27.09 55.67 28.46
CA GLU A 621 27.72 54.66 29.32
C GLU A 621 26.65 53.80 30.00
N SER A 622 25.63 54.41 30.62
CA SER A 622 24.53 53.66 31.25
C SER A 622 23.74 52.78 30.27
N VAL A 623 23.55 53.25 29.03
CA VAL A 623 22.88 52.47 27.97
C VAL A 623 23.77 51.32 27.49
N CYS A 624 25.08 51.55 27.37
CA CYS A 624 26.04 50.50 27.01
C CYS A 624 26.14 49.44 28.11
N GLU A 625 26.18 49.83 29.38
CA GLU A 625 26.13 48.91 30.52
C GLU A 625 24.83 48.10 30.54
N GLY A 626 23.68 48.75 30.33
CA GLY A 626 22.39 48.08 30.24
C GLY A 626 22.32 47.08 29.07
N ARG A 627 22.88 47.43 27.91
CA ARG A 627 23.00 46.52 26.76
C ARG A 627 23.97 45.38 27.02
N SER A 628 25.11 45.63 27.66
CA SER A 628 26.08 44.60 28.05
C SER A 628 25.45 43.57 28.99
N ALA A 629 24.77 44.03 30.03
CA ALA A 629 24.07 43.16 30.98
C ALA A 629 22.89 42.38 30.33
N ALA A 630 22.25 42.94 29.31
CA ALA A 630 21.25 42.20 28.52
C ALA A 630 21.91 41.12 27.64
N LEU A 631 23.06 41.44 27.03
CA LEU A 631 23.85 40.51 26.22
C LEU A 631 24.40 39.35 27.05
N GLU A 632 24.90 39.61 28.25
CA GLU A 632 25.33 38.57 29.20
C GLU A 632 24.18 37.65 29.59
N ARG A 633 22.99 38.20 29.90
CA ARG A 633 21.81 37.38 30.20
C ARG A 633 21.38 36.49 29.04
N VAL A 634 21.44 37.01 27.81
CA VAL A 634 21.14 36.21 26.61
C VAL A 634 22.22 35.14 26.36
N SER A 635 23.49 35.48 26.57
CA SER A 635 24.60 34.51 26.50
C SER A 635 24.42 33.38 27.50
N GLU A 636 24.07 33.70 28.74
CA GLU A 636 23.83 32.71 29.80
C GLU A 636 22.63 31.81 29.48
N GLN A 637 21.54 32.38 28.95
CA GLN A 637 20.38 31.60 28.49
C GLN A 637 20.71 30.68 27.30
N LEU A 638 21.54 31.13 26.37
CA LEU A 638 21.99 30.31 25.25
C LEU A 638 22.87 29.14 25.75
N LYS A 639 23.79 29.39 26.68
CA LYS A 639 24.60 28.34 27.31
C LYS A 639 23.73 27.31 28.03
N GLN A 640 22.73 27.74 28.80
CA GLN A 640 21.79 26.84 29.46
C GLN A 640 20.98 26.00 28.46
N ARG A 641 20.55 26.61 27.36
CA ARG A 641 19.79 25.91 26.31
C ARG A 641 20.66 24.92 25.54
N GLU A 642 21.92 25.27 25.29
CA GLU A 642 22.91 24.38 24.70
C GLU A 642 23.23 23.19 25.60
N GLU A 643 23.36 23.42 26.91
CA GLU A 643 23.58 22.36 27.90
C GLU A 643 22.36 21.41 27.99
N MET A 644 21.14 21.95 27.98
CA MET A 644 19.91 21.14 27.92
C MET A 644 19.85 20.29 26.65
N TRP A 645 20.26 20.81 25.49
CA TRP A 645 20.34 20.04 24.25
C TRP A 645 21.46 19.01 24.27
N ARG A 646 22.60 19.32 24.88
CA ARG A 646 23.72 18.39 25.07
C ARG A 646 23.29 17.22 25.97
N GLN A 647 22.58 17.50 27.05
CA GLN A 647 22.00 16.50 27.94
C GLN A 647 20.96 15.63 27.22
N GLN A 648 20.01 16.25 26.51
CA GLN A 648 18.98 15.52 25.76
C GLN A 648 19.59 14.64 24.66
N ARG A 649 20.65 15.12 24.00
CA ARG A 649 21.38 14.34 23.00
C ARG A 649 22.11 13.17 23.64
N GLN A 650 22.72 13.36 24.81
CA GLN A 650 23.34 12.27 25.57
C GLN A 650 22.31 11.23 26.04
N ASP A 651 21.12 11.66 26.45
CA ASP A 651 20.02 10.75 26.82
C ASP A 651 19.51 9.95 25.60
N LEU A 652 19.42 10.60 24.43
CA LEU A 652 19.12 9.91 23.17
C LEU A 652 20.23 8.93 22.77
N ASP A 653 21.50 9.34 22.84
CA ASP A 653 22.64 8.49 22.50
C ASP A 653 22.72 7.27 23.43
N THR A 654 22.44 7.44 24.73
CA THR A 654 22.36 6.32 25.69
C THR A 654 21.17 5.40 25.40
N HIS A 655 20.01 5.94 25.04
CA HIS A 655 18.86 5.14 24.62
C HIS A 655 19.13 4.36 23.33
N HIS A 656 19.79 4.98 22.35
CA HIS A 656 20.21 4.35 21.11
C HIS A 656 21.25 3.26 21.38
N ALA A 657 22.25 3.52 22.21
CA ALA A 657 23.25 2.53 22.61
C ALA A 657 22.62 1.33 23.33
N HIS A 658 21.62 1.57 24.19
CA HIS A 658 20.86 0.50 24.85
C HIS A 658 20.05 -0.33 23.84
N THR A 659 19.36 0.32 22.91
CA THR A 659 18.57 -0.35 21.87
C THR A 659 19.46 -1.15 20.92
N ILE A 660 20.62 -0.61 20.53
CA ILE A 660 21.62 -1.31 19.73
C ILE A 660 22.15 -2.53 20.50
N SER A 661 22.43 -2.40 21.79
CA SER A 661 22.90 -3.53 22.61
C SER A 661 21.83 -4.63 22.74
N GLN A 662 20.56 -4.26 22.89
CA GLN A 662 19.44 -5.21 22.87
C GLN A 662 19.31 -5.90 21.51
N LEU A 663 19.39 -5.14 20.42
CA LEU A 663 19.34 -5.68 19.07
C LEU A 663 20.52 -6.63 18.82
N GLN A 664 21.74 -6.25 19.20
CA GLN A 664 22.92 -7.10 19.14
C GLN A 664 22.72 -8.39 19.93
N HIS A 665 22.19 -8.33 21.15
CA HIS A 665 21.87 -9.54 21.92
C HIS A 665 20.83 -10.41 21.22
N THR A 666 19.75 -9.82 20.66
CA THR A 666 18.73 -10.59 19.93
C THR A 666 19.30 -11.21 18.64
N VAL A 667 20.18 -10.50 17.94
CA VAL A 667 20.86 -11.01 16.75
C VAL A 667 21.79 -12.16 17.14
N GLN A 668 22.54 -12.02 18.23
CA GLN A 668 23.46 -13.06 18.70
C GLN A 668 22.71 -14.32 19.16
N ASP A 669 21.56 -14.16 19.82
CA ASP A 669 20.67 -15.26 20.20
C ASP A 669 20.08 -15.94 18.95
N LEU A 670 19.58 -15.16 17.98
CA LEU A 670 19.11 -15.67 16.70
C LEU A 670 20.22 -16.37 15.89
N SER A 671 21.45 -15.86 15.91
CA SER A 671 22.61 -16.50 15.29
C SER A 671 22.93 -17.84 15.96
N SER A 672 22.88 -17.92 17.29
CA SER A 672 23.09 -19.20 17.99
C SER A 672 21.98 -20.22 17.70
N GLN A 673 20.73 -19.75 17.56
CA GLN A 673 19.60 -20.59 17.14
C GLN A 673 19.74 -21.03 15.68
N LEU A 674 20.27 -20.15 14.81
CA LEU A 674 20.56 -20.48 13.41
C LEU A 674 21.69 -21.49 13.29
N GLU A 675 22.80 -21.34 14.02
CA GLU A 675 23.88 -22.32 14.06
C GLU A 675 23.41 -23.69 14.56
N SER A 676 22.54 -23.70 15.59
CA SER A 676 21.88 -24.92 16.05
C SER A 676 20.99 -25.51 14.95
N ALA A 677 20.15 -24.70 14.30
CA ALA A 677 19.28 -25.15 13.21
C ALA A 677 20.07 -25.66 12.00
N GLU A 678 21.18 -25.02 11.63
CA GLU A 678 22.11 -25.48 10.59
C GLU A 678 22.79 -26.79 10.97
N GLY A 679 23.11 -27.01 12.25
CA GLY A 679 23.56 -28.30 12.76
C GLY A 679 22.50 -29.38 12.54
N HIS A 680 21.23 -29.08 12.84
CA HIS A 680 20.11 -29.99 12.58
C HIS A 680 19.89 -30.21 11.08
N VAL A 681 20.00 -29.17 10.24
CA VAL A 681 19.88 -29.27 8.78
C VAL A 681 20.99 -30.14 8.21
N ARG A 682 22.24 -30.00 8.65
CA ARG A 682 23.34 -30.88 8.23
C ARG A 682 23.09 -32.35 8.62
N CYS A 683 22.57 -32.61 9.81
CA CYS A 683 22.15 -33.96 10.20
C CYS A 683 21.00 -34.49 9.34
N LEU A 684 20.06 -33.62 8.97
CA LEU A 684 18.93 -33.96 8.10
C LEU A 684 19.38 -34.20 6.66
N GLU A 685 20.31 -33.42 6.12
CA GLU A 685 20.91 -33.59 4.79
C GLU A 685 21.68 -34.91 4.69
N LEU A 686 22.42 -35.29 5.74
CA LEU A 686 23.05 -36.62 5.82
C LEU A 686 22.00 -37.73 5.80
N SER A 687 20.91 -37.59 6.56
CA SER A 687 19.80 -38.57 6.55
C SER A 687 19.03 -38.57 5.22
N GLN A 688 18.93 -37.43 4.53
CA GLN A 688 18.30 -37.30 3.22
C GLN A 688 19.17 -37.94 2.14
N SER A 689 20.50 -37.79 2.21
CA SER A 689 21.44 -38.48 1.34
C SER A 689 21.32 -40.01 1.44
N GLU A 690 21.16 -40.53 2.65
CA GLU A 690 20.91 -41.96 2.91
C GLU A 690 19.53 -42.40 2.38
N GLN A 691 18.49 -41.60 2.60
CA GLN A 691 17.14 -41.87 2.10
C GLN A 691 17.04 -41.77 0.56
N GLU A 692 17.75 -40.85 -0.08
CA GLU A 692 17.81 -40.73 -1.55
C GLU A 692 18.55 -41.90 -2.20
N GLN A 693 19.51 -42.51 -1.48
CA GLN A 693 20.13 -43.76 -1.90
C GLN A 693 19.13 -44.92 -1.84
N GLU A 694 18.28 -44.95 -0.82
CA GLU A 694 17.25 -45.99 -0.62
C GLU A 694 16.02 -45.79 -1.55
N VAL A 695 15.63 -44.56 -1.84
CA VAL A 695 14.58 -44.20 -2.83
C VAL A 695 15.04 -44.55 -4.25
N ARG A 696 16.31 -44.30 -4.60
CA ARG A 696 16.87 -44.79 -5.88
C ARG A 696 16.87 -46.31 -5.99
N ARG A 697 16.94 -47.02 -4.87
CA ARG A 697 16.82 -48.48 -4.79
C ARG A 697 15.36 -48.95 -4.98
N LEU A 698 14.40 -48.20 -4.47
CA LEU A 698 12.95 -48.50 -4.53
C LEU A 698 12.28 -48.06 -5.85
N GLN A 699 12.75 -46.97 -6.48
CA GLN A 699 12.29 -46.55 -7.81
C GLN A 699 12.59 -47.59 -8.89
N LYS A 700 13.64 -48.41 -8.72
CA LYS A 700 13.92 -49.59 -9.57
C LYS A 700 12.83 -50.68 -9.47
N SER A 701 11.99 -50.69 -8.42
CA SER A 701 10.91 -51.68 -8.24
C SER A 701 9.50 -51.18 -8.59
N VAL A 702 9.23 -49.87 -8.60
CA VAL A 702 7.85 -49.31 -8.67
C VAL A 702 7.37 -48.96 -10.10
N GLY A 703 8.28 -48.83 -11.09
CA GLY A 703 7.90 -48.49 -12.47
C GLY A 703 6.99 -49.49 -13.21
N ARG A 704 6.65 -50.63 -12.59
CA ARG A 704 5.74 -51.65 -13.14
C ARG A 704 4.29 -51.52 -12.65
N GLU A 705 4.03 -50.77 -11.57
CA GLU A 705 2.73 -50.73 -10.90
C GLU A 705 1.86 -49.53 -11.34
N GLU A 706 2.48 -48.41 -11.73
CA GLU A 706 1.78 -47.20 -12.21
C GLU A 706 1.03 -47.43 -13.55
N ALA A 707 1.59 -48.24 -14.45
CA ALA A 707 0.96 -48.59 -15.74
C ALA A 707 -0.28 -49.51 -15.56
N CYS A 708 -0.26 -50.40 -14.57
CA CYS A 708 -1.37 -51.29 -14.26
C CYS A 708 -2.53 -50.55 -13.58
N LEU A 709 -2.22 -49.55 -12.74
CA LEU A 709 -3.24 -48.76 -12.04
C LEU A 709 -3.97 -47.77 -12.97
N LEU A 710 -3.26 -47.18 -13.94
CA LEU A 710 -3.86 -46.37 -15.01
C LEU A 710 -4.75 -47.21 -15.94
N ALA A 711 -4.32 -48.42 -16.31
CA ALA A 711 -5.14 -49.34 -17.09
C ALA A 711 -6.41 -49.79 -16.32
N ALA A 712 -6.28 -50.09 -15.02
CA ALA A 712 -7.41 -50.45 -14.17
C ALA A 712 -8.41 -49.29 -14.00
N CYS A 713 -7.93 -48.05 -13.83
CA CYS A 713 -8.78 -46.85 -13.74
C CYS A 713 -9.47 -46.55 -15.08
N GLY A 714 -8.80 -46.77 -16.22
CA GLY A 714 -9.39 -46.63 -17.55
C GLY A 714 -10.52 -47.63 -17.81
N VAL A 715 -10.33 -48.91 -17.45
CA VAL A 715 -11.35 -49.96 -17.57
C VAL A 715 -12.55 -49.69 -16.66
N LEU A 716 -12.31 -49.28 -15.40
CA LEU A 716 -13.38 -48.89 -14.47
C LEU A 716 -14.18 -47.68 -14.96
N ALA A 717 -13.52 -46.66 -15.50
CA ALA A 717 -14.18 -45.48 -16.07
C ALA A 717 -15.04 -45.84 -17.29
N GLY A 718 -14.54 -46.70 -18.19
CA GLY A 718 -15.30 -47.22 -19.33
C GLY A 718 -16.54 -48.01 -18.92
N CYS A 719 -16.39 -48.92 -17.95
CA CYS A 719 -17.50 -49.74 -17.42
C CYS A 719 -18.59 -48.87 -16.77
N MET A 720 -18.19 -47.92 -15.93
CA MET A 720 -19.14 -47.02 -15.24
C MET A 720 -19.90 -46.12 -16.21
N ARG A 721 -19.25 -45.67 -17.29
CA ARG A 721 -19.89 -44.85 -18.32
C ARG A 721 -20.94 -45.63 -19.11
N ALA A 722 -20.64 -46.88 -19.46
CA ALA A 722 -21.58 -47.79 -20.13
C ALA A 722 -22.80 -48.11 -19.24
N LEU A 723 -22.57 -48.45 -17.96
CA LEU A 723 -23.62 -48.69 -16.98
C LEU A 723 -24.50 -47.45 -16.74
N ARG A 724 -23.90 -46.26 -16.59
CA ARG A 724 -24.63 -44.99 -16.45
C ARG A 724 -25.50 -44.72 -17.67
N ARG A 725 -24.99 -44.89 -18.89
CA ARG A 725 -25.75 -44.70 -20.14
C ARG A 725 -26.96 -45.64 -20.19
N GLN A 726 -26.79 -46.91 -19.82
CA GLN A 726 -27.90 -47.87 -19.74
C GLN A 726 -28.92 -47.50 -18.67
N VAL A 727 -28.48 -47.07 -17.48
CA VAL A 727 -29.35 -46.60 -16.40
C VAL A 727 -30.11 -45.34 -16.82
N CYS A 728 -29.46 -44.39 -17.51
CA CYS A 728 -30.10 -43.16 -18.00
C CYS A 728 -31.14 -43.47 -19.09
N VAL A 729 -30.86 -44.41 -20.00
CA VAL A 729 -31.85 -44.89 -20.98
C VAL A 729 -33.04 -45.58 -20.29
N LEU A 730 -32.80 -46.41 -19.28
CA LEU A 730 -33.86 -47.05 -18.50
C LEU A 730 -34.67 -46.05 -17.66
N MET A 731 -34.02 -45.04 -17.08
CA MET A 731 -34.65 -43.94 -16.34
C MET A 731 -35.55 -43.12 -17.26
N TRP A 732 -35.09 -42.80 -18.46
CA TRP A 732 -35.90 -42.10 -19.45
C TRP A 732 -37.08 -42.96 -19.93
N GLN A 733 -36.86 -44.26 -20.21
CA GLN A 733 -37.94 -45.19 -20.55
C GLN A 733 -38.96 -45.31 -19.42
N LYS A 734 -38.52 -45.36 -18.16
CA LYS A 734 -39.37 -45.33 -16.97
C LYS A 734 -40.16 -44.02 -16.89
N ALA A 735 -39.53 -42.87 -17.10
CA ALA A 735 -40.19 -41.56 -17.08
C ALA A 735 -41.28 -41.46 -18.15
N VAL A 736 -41.00 -41.88 -19.39
CA VAL A 736 -41.99 -41.91 -20.47
C VAL A 736 -43.12 -42.89 -20.16
N LEU A 737 -42.83 -44.09 -19.65
CA LEU A 737 -43.88 -45.04 -19.24
C LEU A 737 -44.71 -44.51 -18.07
N GLN A 738 -44.07 -43.84 -17.11
CA GLN A 738 -44.73 -43.25 -15.95
C GLN A 738 -45.62 -42.08 -16.38
N GLU A 739 -45.19 -41.25 -17.33
CA GLU A 739 -46.03 -40.23 -17.97
C GLU A 739 -47.25 -40.86 -18.66
N ARG A 740 -47.08 -41.94 -19.43
CA ARG A 740 -48.21 -42.66 -20.05
C ARG A 740 -49.15 -43.32 -19.04
N VAL A 741 -48.63 -43.81 -17.92
CA VAL A 741 -49.44 -44.34 -16.82
C VAL A 741 -50.21 -43.22 -16.15
N CYS A 742 -49.57 -42.08 -15.87
CA CYS A 742 -50.21 -40.88 -15.34
C CYS A 742 -51.30 -40.35 -16.28
N GLU A 743 -51.05 -40.24 -17.59
CA GLU A 743 -52.05 -39.89 -18.60
C GLU A 743 -53.23 -40.88 -18.60
N GLY A 744 -52.95 -42.18 -18.43
CA GLY A 744 -53.97 -43.22 -18.33
C GLY A 744 -54.76 -43.17 -17.02
N GLU A 745 -54.15 -42.71 -15.93
CA GLU A 745 -54.82 -42.46 -14.65
C GLU A 745 -55.67 -41.20 -14.71
N ILE A 746 -55.18 -40.12 -15.32
CA ILE A 746 -55.95 -38.89 -15.58
C ILE A 746 -57.15 -39.21 -16.46
N LEU A 747 -56.98 -39.98 -17.54
CA LEU A 747 -58.09 -40.45 -18.37
C LEU A 747 -59.09 -41.29 -17.55
N ARG A 748 -58.60 -42.15 -16.65
CA ARG A 748 -59.46 -42.95 -15.78
C ARG A 748 -60.21 -42.07 -14.78
N THR A 749 -59.57 -41.06 -14.19
CA THR A 749 -60.22 -40.12 -13.28
C THR A 749 -61.22 -39.25 -14.02
N ASP A 750 -60.91 -38.79 -15.23
CA ASP A 750 -61.84 -37.98 -16.04
C ASP A 750 -63.08 -38.79 -16.42
N VAL A 751 -62.90 -40.03 -16.86
CA VAL A 751 -64.01 -40.95 -17.15
C VAL A 751 -64.78 -41.31 -15.89
N ASN A 752 -64.11 -41.55 -14.76
CA ASN A 752 -64.77 -41.82 -13.47
C ASN A 752 -65.52 -40.58 -12.95
N THR A 753 -65.00 -39.38 -13.16
CA THR A 753 -65.66 -38.12 -12.78
C THR A 753 -66.90 -37.91 -13.62
N LEU A 754 -66.86 -38.23 -14.92
CA LEU A 754 -68.04 -38.23 -15.78
C LEU A 754 -69.06 -39.31 -15.39
N LEU A 755 -68.60 -40.50 -15.00
CA LEU A 755 -69.46 -41.56 -14.45
C LEU A 755 -70.09 -41.15 -13.12
N HIS A 756 -69.35 -40.52 -12.22
CA HIS A 756 -69.85 -40.01 -10.95
C HIS A 756 -70.79 -38.81 -11.13
N ALA A 757 -70.56 -37.94 -12.11
CA ALA A 757 -71.51 -36.89 -12.48
C ALA A 757 -72.86 -37.46 -13.00
N LEU A 758 -72.84 -38.70 -13.52
CA LEU A 758 -74.01 -39.42 -14.01
C LEU A 758 -74.65 -40.37 -12.98
N THR A 759 -74.00 -40.64 -11.84
CA THR A 759 -74.49 -41.58 -10.82
C THR A 759 -74.65 -40.88 -9.47
N ASP A 760 -75.88 -40.85 -8.96
CA ASP A 760 -76.19 -40.29 -7.64
C ASP A 760 -75.65 -41.22 -6.52
N ALA A 761 -75.18 -40.63 -5.42
CA ALA A 761 -74.37 -41.26 -4.36
C ALA A 761 -75.13 -42.25 -3.45
N GLY A 762 -76.18 -42.91 -3.96
CA GLY A 762 -77.12 -43.71 -3.17
C GLY A 762 -77.44 -45.12 -3.68
N VAL A 763 -76.88 -45.59 -4.81
CA VAL A 763 -77.23 -46.92 -5.34
C VAL A 763 -76.04 -47.88 -5.25
N LYS A 764 -75.99 -48.66 -4.16
CA LYS A 764 -75.23 -49.93 -4.10
C LYS A 764 -75.92 -50.95 -5.02
N GLY A 765 -75.60 -50.90 -6.31
CA GLY A 765 -75.93 -51.94 -7.28
C GLY A 765 -74.64 -52.44 -7.92
N GLN A 766 -74.33 -53.73 -7.75
CA GLN A 766 -73.23 -54.39 -8.46
C GLN A 766 -73.43 -54.24 -9.99
N PRO A 767 -72.47 -53.71 -10.75
CA PRO A 767 -72.41 -53.95 -12.18
C PRO A 767 -71.69 -55.28 -12.44
N GLU A 768 -72.36 -56.10 -13.25
CA GLU A 768 -72.08 -57.49 -13.56
C GLU A 768 -70.64 -57.77 -14.06
N ALA A 769 -70.16 -58.94 -13.64
CA ALA A 769 -68.81 -59.46 -13.78
C ALA A 769 -68.35 -59.86 -15.20
N ARG A 770 -69.06 -59.48 -16.29
CA ARG A 770 -68.75 -59.98 -17.64
C ARG A 770 -67.65 -59.22 -18.40
N GLY A 771 -67.34 -57.98 -18.03
CA GLY A 771 -66.29 -57.17 -18.71
C GLY A 771 -64.92 -57.15 -18.01
N LEU A 772 -64.86 -57.50 -16.72
CA LEU A 772 -63.63 -57.43 -15.92
C LEU A 772 -62.67 -58.58 -16.22
N ALA A 773 -63.17 -59.76 -16.55
CA ALA A 773 -62.33 -60.92 -16.88
C ALA A 773 -61.54 -60.68 -18.18
N ALA A 774 -62.19 -60.14 -19.23
CA ALA A 774 -61.51 -59.83 -20.50
C ALA A 774 -60.50 -58.68 -20.35
N ARG A 775 -60.80 -57.64 -19.56
CA ARG A 775 -59.85 -56.55 -19.27
C ARG A 775 -58.70 -56.99 -18.36
N ARG A 776 -58.95 -57.86 -17.38
CA ARG A 776 -57.90 -58.49 -16.56
C ARG A 776 -57.05 -59.43 -17.40
N PHE A 777 -57.65 -60.26 -18.26
CA PHE A 777 -56.94 -61.13 -19.20
C PHE A 777 -56.07 -60.32 -20.16
N ARG A 778 -56.58 -59.24 -20.77
CA ARG A 778 -55.77 -58.37 -21.63
C ARG A 778 -54.66 -57.65 -20.85
N ARG A 779 -54.92 -57.19 -19.61
CA ARG A 779 -53.88 -56.62 -18.74
C ARG A 779 -52.82 -57.65 -18.36
N CYS A 780 -53.22 -58.87 -18.02
CA CYS A 780 -52.32 -59.96 -17.69
C CYS A 780 -51.53 -60.42 -18.91
N VAL A 781 -52.13 -60.51 -20.10
CA VAL A 781 -51.44 -60.85 -21.35
C VAL A 781 -50.46 -59.75 -21.76
N ILE A 782 -50.83 -58.47 -21.63
CA ILE A 782 -49.91 -57.34 -21.89
C ILE A 782 -48.78 -57.32 -20.85
N ALA A 783 -49.08 -57.58 -19.57
CA ALA A 783 -48.07 -57.68 -18.52
C ALA A 783 -47.14 -58.89 -18.73
N VAL A 784 -47.65 -60.02 -19.19
CA VAL A 784 -46.89 -61.24 -19.51
C VAL A 784 -46.09 -61.07 -20.80
N LEU A 785 -46.60 -60.35 -21.81
CA LEU A 785 -45.84 -59.98 -23.02
C LEU A 785 -44.77 -58.93 -22.70
N ALA A 786 -45.03 -58.00 -21.79
CA ALA A 786 -44.04 -57.03 -21.32
C ALA A 786 -42.97 -57.71 -20.45
N ALA A 787 -43.37 -58.61 -19.54
CA ALA A 787 -42.47 -59.42 -18.73
C ALA A 787 -41.70 -60.44 -19.58
N GLY A 788 -42.33 -61.02 -20.61
CA GLY A 788 -41.70 -61.90 -21.59
C GLY A 788 -40.69 -61.15 -22.46
N ARG A 789 -40.99 -59.90 -22.83
CA ARG A 789 -40.05 -59.02 -23.56
C ARG A 789 -38.91 -58.51 -22.68
N LEU A 790 -39.19 -58.21 -21.40
CA LEU A 790 -38.18 -57.90 -20.38
C LEU A 790 -37.31 -59.13 -20.08
N ARG A 791 -37.90 -60.33 -20.09
CA ARG A 791 -37.18 -61.60 -19.96
C ARG A 791 -36.34 -61.90 -21.19
N THR A 792 -36.81 -61.63 -22.41
CA THR A 792 -35.96 -61.75 -23.61
C THR A 792 -34.85 -60.71 -23.65
N LEU A 793 -35.10 -59.49 -23.14
CA LEU A 793 -34.05 -58.47 -22.90
C LEU A 793 -33.04 -58.93 -21.84
N GLY A 794 -33.52 -59.63 -20.79
CA GLY A 794 -32.69 -60.25 -19.77
C GLY A 794 -31.93 -61.49 -20.25
N GLN A 795 -32.47 -62.22 -21.24
CA GLN A 795 -31.83 -63.40 -21.85
C GLN A 795 -30.84 -63.02 -22.96
N SER A 796 -31.04 -61.91 -23.68
CA SER A 796 -30.01 -61.27 -24.51
C SER A 796 -28.96 -60.51 -23.68
N SER A 797 -29.03 -60.59 -22.35
CA SER A 797 -28.18 -59.89 -21.37
C SER A 797 -27.39 -60.87 -20.49
N SER A 798 -27.31 -62.16 -20.84
CA SER A 798 -26.58 -63.15 -20.03
C SER A 798 -25.06 -63.19 -20.31
N VAL A 799 -24.53 -62.29 -21.13
CA VAL A 799 -23.08 -62.14 -21.35
C VAL A 799 -22.75 -60.65 -21.23
N LEU A 800 -22.14 -60.25 -20.11
CA LEU A 800 -21.65 -58.88 -19.91
C LEU A 800 -20.30 -58.62 -20.60
N PHE A 801 -19.58 -59.68 -21.00
CA PHE A 801 -18.24 -59.61 -21.58
C PHE A 801 -18.01 -60.72 -22.62
N ARG A 802 -17.47 -60.36 -23.79
CA ARG A 802 -16.79 -61.31 -24.67
C ARG A 802 -15.35 -60.83 -24.89
N VAL A 803 -14.39 -61.61 -24.40
CA VAL A 803 -12.96 -61.36 -24.64
C VAL A 803 -12.57 -62.08 -25.92
N SER A 804 -12.33 -61.35 -27.00
CA SER A 804 -11.67 -61.88 -28.19
C SER A 804 -10.19 -61.53 -28.14
N VAL A 805 -9.33 -62.54 -28.11
CA VAL A 805 -7.87 -62.37 -28.18
C VAL A 805 -7.50 -62.10 -29.64
N GLY A 806 -7.30 -60.82 -29.98
CA GLY A 806 -6.71 -60.41 -31.25
C GLY A 806 -5.17 -60.41 -31.20
N TYR A 807 -4.53 -60.67 -32.34
CA TYR A 807 -3.07 -60.62 -32.50
C TYR A 807 -2.54 -59.19 -32.31
N GLY A 808 -2.10 -58.86 -31.09
CA GLY A 808 -1.51 -57.57 -30.72
C GLY A 808 -1.94 -57.20 -29.30
N GLY A 809 -1.09 -57.48 -28.32
CA GLY A 809 -1.45 -57.60 -26.90
C GLY A 809 -2.01 -56.37 -26.18
N GLN A 810 -3.27 -56.02 -26.43
CA GLN A 810 -4.17 -55.43 -25.45
C GLN A 810 -5.45 -56.26 -25.35
N PRO A 811 -5.96 -56.56 -24.14
CA PRO A 811 -7.24 -57.24 -23.97
C PRO A 811 -8.34 -56.25 -24.36
N ASP A 812 -8.98 -56.50 -25.51
CA ASP A 812 -10.16 -55.74 -25.91
C ASP A 812 -11.39 -56.35 -25.24
N VAL A 813 -12.07 -55.52 -24.44
CA VAL A 813 -13.25 -55.90 -23.67
C VAL A 813 -14.41 -55.10 -24.22
N SER A 814 -15.12 -55.66 -25.21
CA SER A 814 -16.32 -55.05 -25.77
C SER A 814 -17.57 -55.42 -24.94
N VAL A 815 -18.39 -54.41 -24.68
CA VAL A 815 -19.72 -54.54 -24.05
C VAL A 815 -20.76 -54.64 -25.16
N SER A 816 -21.59 -55.69 -25.13
CA SER A 816 -22.24 -56.29 -26.30
C SER A 816 -23.20 -55.43 -27.14
N ASP A 817 -23.03 -55.58 -28.45
CA ASP A 817 -23.99 -55.76 -29.56
C ASP A 817 -25.29 -54.90 -29.56
N VAL A 818 -25.18 -53.72 -30.15
CA VAL A 818 -26.20 -53.20 -31.07
C VAL A 818 -25.53 -53.14 -32.43
N THR A 819 -25.96 -53.98 -33.36
CA THR A 819 -25.49 -54.04 -34.75
C THR A 819 -25.63 -52.69 -35.48
N VAL A 820 -24.78 -51.71 -35.21
CA VAL A 820 -24.59 -50.48 -35.98
C VAL A 820 -23.17 -49.93 -35.73
N ARG A 821 -22.26 -50.15 -36.70
CA ARG A 821 -20.94 -49.51 -36.92
C ARG A 821 -20.01 -49.38 -35.71
N GLU A 822 -19.08 -50.34 -35.62
CA GLU A 822 -18.04 -50.45 -34.59
C GLU A 822 -16.91 -49.40 -34.70
N GLU A 823 -16.76 -48.65 -35.79
CA GLU A 823 -15.57 -47.82 -36.01
C GLU A 823 -15.61 -46.39 -35.41
N GLU A 824 -16.78 -45.82 -35.10
CA GLU A 824 -16.89 -44.43 -34.59
C GLU A 824 -16.93 -44.31 -33.06
N GLU A 825 -17.26 -45.37 -32.32
CA GLU A 825 -17.31 -45.35 -30.84
C GLU A 825 -15.93 -45.64 -30.21
N ASP A 826 -15.11 -46.52 -30.78
CA ASP A 826 -13.76 -46.84 -30.26
C ASP A 826 -12.80 -45.66 -30.32
N HIS A 827 -12.83 -44.88 -31.41
CA HIS A 827 -12.02 -43.65 -31.52
C HIS A 827 -12.44 -42.58 -30.50
N ARG A 828 -13.69 -42.58 -30.01
CA ARG A 828 -14.20 -41.58 -29.06
C ARG A 828 -13.90 -41.97 -27.60
N VAL A 829 -13.93 -43.26 -27.27
CA VAL A 829 -13.51 -43.76 -25.95
C VAL A 829 -12.00 -43.61 -25.78
N MET A 830 -11.20 -43.94 -26.80
CA MET A 830 -9.75 -43.70 -26.77
C MET A 830 -9.41 -42.20 -26.68
N LYS A 831 -10.14 -41.32 -27.36
CA LYS A 831 -9.91 -39.87 -27.30
C LYS A 831 -10.28 -39.24 -25.95
N THR A 832 -11.23 -39.83 -25.22
CA THR A 832 -11.57 -39.39 -23.86
C THR A 832 -10.62 -39.96 -22.81
N LEU A 833 -10.18 -41.22 -22.96
CA LEU A 833 -9.15 -41.84 -22.10
C LEU A 833 -7.76 -41.21 -22.28
N ASN A 834 -7.42 -40.77 -23.50
CA ASN A 834 -6.18 -40.05 -23.80
C ASN A 834 -6.32 -38.53 -23.72
N SER A 835 -7.42 -38.00 -23.16
CA SER A 835 -7.56 -36.56 -22.98
C SER A 835 -6.58 -36.09 -21.90
N SER A 836 -5.77 -35.07 -22.23
CA SER A 836 -4.83 -34.45 -21.28
C SER A 836 -5.54 -33.93 -20.04
N GLU A 837 -6.80 -33.50 -20.18
CA GLU A 837 -7.63 -33.03 -19.06
C GLU A 837 -8.04 -34.16 -18.11
N LEU A 838 -8.30 -35.37 -18.60
CA LEU A 838 -8.57 -36.55 -17.75
C LEU A 838 -7.31 -36.95 -16.98
N LEU A 839 -6.15 -36.99 -17.65
CA LEU A 839 -4.88 -37.33 -17.01
C LEU A 839 -4.50 -36.32 -15.92
N VAL A 840 -4.64 -35.01 -16.20
CA VAL A 840 -4.41 -33.96 -15.20
C VAL A 840 -5.37 -34.07 -14.02
N ARG A 841 -6.64 -34.44 -14.25
CA ARG A 841 -7.65 -34.61 -13.18
C ARG A 841 -7.51 -35.89 -12.38
N ILE A 842 -7.12 -37.00 -13.01
CA ILE A 842 -6.72 -38.22 -12.31
C ILE A 842 -5.48 -37.93 -11.48
N HIS A 843 -4.50 -37.21 -12.03
CA HIS A 843 -3.31 -36.78 -11.30
C HIS A 843 -3.66 -35.86 -10.12
N THR A 844 -4.54 -34.87 -10.27
CA THR A 844 -4.97 -34.01 -9.15
C THR A 844 -5.87 -34.72 -8.14
N CYS A 845 -6.65 -35.73 -8.56
CA CYS A 845 -7.37 -36.61 -7.62
C CYS A 845 -6.40 -37.51 -6.86
N MET A 846 -5.39 -38.06 -7.52
CA MET A 846 -4.37 -38.89 -6.89
C MET A 846 -3.42 -38.08 -6.02
N GLU A 847 -3.00 -36.88 -6.43
CA GLU A 847 -2.30 -35.91 -5.57
C GLU A 847 -3.16 -35.51 -4.40
N GLY A 848 -4.46 -35.30 -4.61
CA GLY A 848 -5.41 -34.99 -3.56
C GLY A 848 -5.62 -36.11 -2.54
N ILE A 849 -5.69 -37.36 -3.02
CA ILE A 849 -5.76 -38.56 -2.20
C ILE A 849 -4.43 -38.76 -1.47
N HIS A 850 -3.29 -38.60 -2.16
CA HIS A 850 -1.97 -38.65 -1.54
C HIS A 850 -1.81 -37.56 -0.47
N GLN A 851 -2.27 -36.33 -0.72
CA GLN A 851 -2.22 -35.18 0.19
C GLN A 851 -3.13 -35.33 1.41
N GLU A 852 -4.23 -36.08 1.29
CA GLU A 852 -5.12 -36.44 2.41
C GLU A 852 -4.70 -37.74 3.13
N LEU A 853 -4.00 -38.66 2.46
CA LEU A 853 -3.30 -39.80 3.09
C LEU A 853 -2.17 -39.33 4.03
N ARG A 854 -1.61 -38.13 3.80
CA ARG A 854 -0.67 -37.43 4.71
C ARG A 854 -1.32 -36.99 6.02
N GLY A 855 -2.65 -37.03 6.11
CA GLY A 855 -3.43 -36.66 7.30
C GLY A 855 -3.84 -37.88 8.13
N THR A 856 -3.87 -37.72 9.46
CA THR A 856 -4.19 -38.76 10.47
C THR A 856 -5.42 -39.64 10.13
N GLY A 857 -5.27 -40.95 10.40
CA GLY A 857 -5.92 -42.07 9.71
C GLY A 857 -7.44 -42.29 9.78
N ASP A 858 -8.23 -41.52 10.51
CA ASP A 858 -9.68 -41.82 10.64
C ASP A 858 -10.54 -41.21 9.52
N SER A 859 -9.97 -40.32 8.70
CA SER A 859 -10.66 -39.61 7.60
C SER A 859 -10.27 -40.10 6.20
N VAL A 860 -9.26 -40.97 6.06
CA VAL A 860 -8.69 -41.33 4.75
C VAL A 860 -9.71 -42.04 3.87
N MET A 861 -10.52 -42.95 4.42
CA MET A 861 -11.55 -43.64 3.63
C MET A 861 -12.67 -42.69 3.20
N SER A 862 -13.05 -41.72 4.03
CA SER A 862 -14.03 -40.67 3.69
C SER A 862 -13.49 -39.71 2.63
N ALA A 863 -12.22 -39.34 2.75
CA ALA A 863 -11.46 -38.51 1.82
C ALA A 863 -11.31 -39.16 0.43
N VAL A 864 -10.85 -40.41 0.41
CA VAL A 864 -10.74 -41.25 -0.78
C VAL A 864 -12.12 -41.44 -1.39
N GLN A 865 -13.14 -41.79 -0.61
CA GLN A 865 -14.51 -41.91 -1.11
C GLN A 865 -15.04 -40.58 -1.66
N SER A 866 -14.77 -39.44 -1.03
CA SER A 866 -15.17 -38.10 -1.47
C SER A 866 -14.48 -37.69 -2.77
N ARG A 867 -13.16 -37.89 -2.87
CA ARG A 867 -12.35 -37.55 -4.04
C ARG A 867 -12.64 -38.49 -5.21
N CYS A 868 -12.74 -39.80 -4.96
CA CYS A 868 -13.20 -40.77 -5.95
C CYS A 868 -14.64 -40.47 -6.37
N LYS A 869 -15.55 -40.11 -5.45
CA LYS A 869 -16.91 -39.68 -5.77
C LYS A 869 -16.93 -38.44 -6.66
N LYS A 870 -16.08 -37.43 -6.42
CA LYS A 870 -15.95 -36.25 -7.29
C LYS A 870 -15.41 -36.61 -8.68
N LEU A 871 -14.43 -37.51 -8.76
CA LEU A 871 -13.91 -38.04 -10.02
C LEU A 871 -15.01 -38.78 -10.80
N PHE A 872 -15.78 -39.62 -10.10
CA PHE A 872 -16.91 -40.34 -10.67
C PHE A 872 -18.06 -39.40 -11.06
N GLU A 873 -18.45 -38.43 -10.23
CA GLU A 873 -19.47 -37.44 -10.56
C GLU A 873 -19.11 -36.67 -11.83
N TRP A 874 -17.85 -36.27 -12.01
CA TRP A 874 -17.40 -35.61 -13.22
C TRP A 874 -17.42 -36.54 -14.46
N LEU A 875 -16.89 -37.76 -14.34
CA LEU A 875 -16.93 -38.77 -15.42
C LEU A 875 -18.35 -39.08 -15.88
N LEU A 876 -19.32 -38.98 -14.95
CA LEU A 876 -20.74 -39.25 -15.19
C LEU A 876 -21.55 -38.02 -15.62
N SER A 877 -21.06 -36.79 -15.37
CA SER A 877 -21.75 -35.53 -15.69
C SER A 877 -21.91 -35.30 -17.20
N ASP A 878 -20.93 -35.72 -18.00
CA ASP A 878 -20.94 -35.57 -19.47
C ASP A 878 -21.92 -36.55 -20.16
N VAL A 879 -22.24 -37.67 -19.48
CA VAL A 879 -23.12 -38.73 -20.00
C VAL A 879 -24.59 -38.31 -19.95
N ASP A 880 -24.99 -37.54 -18.94
CA ASP A 880 -26.39 -37.17 -18.71
C ASP A 880 -26.89 -36.15 -19.77
N ALA A 881 -26.02 -35.27 -20.26
CA ALA A 881 -26.35 -34.29 -21.29
C ALA A 881 -26.57 -34.95 -22.68
N GLN A 882 -25.82 -35.99 -23.02
CA GLN A 882 -25.87 -36.64 -24.34
C GLN A 882 -26.92 -37.76 -24.45
N CYS A 883 -27.34 -38.35 -23.32
CA CYS A 883 -28.43 -39.35 -23.29
C CYS A 883 -29.80 -38.76 -23.66
N CYS A 884 -29.98 -37.45 -23.55
CA CYS A 884 -31.28 -36.79 -23.77
C CYS A 884 -31.59 -36.50 -25.25
N GLY A 885 -30.63 -36.62 -26.17
CA GLY A 885 -30.78 -36.17 -27.56
C GLY A 885 -31.03 -37.26 -28.62
N HIS A 886 -30.80 -38.54 -28.31
CA HIS A 886 -30.80 -39.59 -29.34
C HIS A 886 -32.15 -40.31 -29.44
N ASN A 887 -32.99 -39.86 -30.37
CA ASN A 887 -34.15 -40.61 -30.88
C ASN A 887 -33.70 -41.85 -31.69
N GLY A 888 -33.06 -42.79 -31.01
CA GLY A 888 -32.56 -44.04 -31.60
C GLY A 888 -33.70 -44.88 -32.16
N LYS A 889 -33.52 -45.37 -33.39
CA LYS A 889 -34.45 -46.25 -34.13
C LYS A 889 -34.82 -47.55 -33.40
N GLY A 890 -34.17 -47.88 -32.27
CA GLY A 890 -34.44 -49.04 -31.41
C GLY A 890 -35.29 -48.80 -30.15
N SER A 891 -35.73 -47.56 -29.88
CA SER A 891 -36.52 -47.24 -28.67
C SER A 891 -37.76 -48.13 -28.51
N LEU A 892 -37.96 -48.67 -27.30
CA LEU A 892 -39.12 -49.49 -26.95
C LEU A 892 -40.44 -48.77 -27.24
N ALA A 893 -40.49 -47.45 -27.02
CA ALA A 893 -41.66 -46.62 -27.32
C ALA A 893 -41.96 -46.57 -28.82
N ARG A 894 -40.93 -46.51 -29.67
CA ARG A 894 -41.07 -46.54 -31.14
C ARG A 894 -41.42 -47.94 -31.65
N ARG A 895 -40.85 -49.00 -31.07
CA ARG A 895 -41.18 -50.40 -31.41
C ARG A 895 -42.59 -50.79 -30.96
N LEU A 896 -43.02 -50.34 -29.79
CA LEU A 896 -44.40 -50.49 -29.32
C LEU A 896 -45.35 -49.65 -30.16
N GLY A 897 -44.98 -48.42 -30.49
CA GLY A 897 -45.72 -47.56 -31.41
C GLY A 897 -45.90 -48.18 -32.78
N LEU A 898 -44.84 -48.70 -33.40
CA LEU A 898 -44.89 -49.39 -34.71
C LEU A 898 -45.64 -50.73 -34.65
N GLY A 899 -45.48 -51.50 -33.58
CA GLY A 899 -46.21 -52.76 -33.38
C GLY A 899 -47.72 -52.55 -33.16
N LEU A 900 -48.09 -51.53 -32.39
CA LEU A 900 -49.48 -51.09 -32.24
C LEU A 900 -50.02 -50.55 -33.55
N HIS A 901 -49.21 -49.78 -34.30
CA HIS A 901 -49.61 -49.25 -35.60
C HIS A 901 -49.91 -50.37 -36.61
N LYS A 902 -49.06 -51.41 -36.66
CA LYS A 902 -49.30 -52.63 -37.46
C LYS A 902 -50.58 -53.38 -37.05
N LEU A 903 -50.87 -53.48 -35.76
CA LEU A 903 -52.11 -54.11 -35.27
C LEU A 903 -53.37 -53.31 -35.59
N THR A 904 -53.28 -51.97 -35.64
CA THR A 904 -54.39 -51.11 -36.05
C THR A 904 -54.58 -51.03 -37.56
N THR A 905 -53.55 -51.29 -38.37
CA THR A 905 -53.70 -51.34 -39.84
C THR A 905 -54.39 -52.62 -40.33
N ASP A 906 -54.35 -53.71 -39.56
CA ASP A 906 -55.02 -54.98 -39.92
C ASP A 906 -56.52 -55.01 -39.54
N GLN A 907 -57.03 -53.98 -38.84
CA GLN A 907 -58.45 -53.82 -38.53
C GLN A 907 -58.99 -52.56 -39.18
N SER A 908 -59.60 -52.71 -40.35
CA SER A 908 -60.22 -51.67 -41.15
C SER A 908 -61.38 -50.97 -40.41
N THR A 909 -61.08 -49.95 -39.60
CA THR A 909 -62.01 -48.87 -39.28
C THR A 909 -61.27 -47.54 -39.20
N VAL A 910 -61.73 -46.57 -39.99
CA VAL A 910 -61.14 -45.27 -40.24
C VAL A 910 -61.31 -44.36 -39.03
N HIS A 911 -60.47 -44.50 -38.00
CA HIS A 911 -60.28 -43.47 -36.99
C HIS A 911 -58.79 -43.27 -36.72
N GLY A 912 -58.22 -42.25 -37.36
CA GLY A 912 -56.88 -41.77 -37.11
C GLY A 912 -56.67 -41.43 -35.63
N TYR A 913 -55.43 -41.59 -35.17
CA TYR A 913 -54.91 -41.37 -33.81
C TYR A 913 -55.76 -40.40 -32.97
N THR A 914 -56.68 -40.91 -32.17
CA THR A 914 -57.52 -40.07 -31.29
C THR A 914 -56.85 -39.94 -29.93
N ASN A 915 -56.35 -38.74 -29.64
CA ASN A 915 -55.80 -38.37 -28.34
C ASN A 915 -56.86 -38.59 -27.24
N SER A 916 -56.46 -39.07 -26.06
CA SER A 916 -57.33 -39.34 -24.90
C SER A 916 -58.23 -38.15 -24.56
N LYS A 917 -57.71 -36.92 -24.72
CA LYS A 917 -58.47 -35.67 -24.55
C LYS A 917 -59.64 -35.53 -25.54
N VAL A 918 -59.47 -35.96 -26.79
CA VAL A 918 -60.50 -35.88 -27.85
C VAL A 918 -61.62 -36.90 -27.59
N LEU A 919 -61.27 -38.10 -27.11
CA LEU A 919 -62.25 -39.11 -26.71
C LEU A 919 -63.08 -38.67 -25.50
N VAL A 920 -62.45 -38.09 -24.47
CA VAL A 920 -63.15 -37.53 -23.29
C VAL A 920 -64.04 -36.36 -23.69
N ALA A 921 -63.56 -35.45 -24.55
CA ALA A 921 -64.35 -34.32 -25.03
C ALA A 921 -65.58 -34.78 -25.84
N SER A 922 -65.42 -35.82 -26.67
CA SER A 922 -66.54 -36.42 -27.40
C SER A 922 -67.55 -37.08 -26.45
N LEU A 923 -67.08 -37.82 -25.45
CA LEU A 923 -67.93 -38.44 -24.43
C LEU A 923 -68.67 -37.37 -23.59
N GLN A 924 -67.97 -36.31 -23.18
CA GLN A 924 -68.54 -35.15 -22.50
C GLN A 924 -69.64 -34.50 -23.34
N LYS A 925 -69.39 -34.27 -24.64
CA LYS A 925 -70.39 -33.69 -25.55
C LYS A 925 -71.65 -34.55 -25.63
N HIS A 926 -71.50 -35.87 -25.74
CA HIS A 926 -72.64 -36.80 -25.74
C HIS A 926 -73.39 -36.83 -24.41
N ILE A 927 -72.67 -36.82 -23.28
CA ILE A 927 -73.27 -36.76 -21.93
C ILE A 927 -73.99 -35.42 -21.72
N LEU A 928 -73.43 -34.32 -22.20
CA LEU A 928 -74.05 -33.00 -22.10
C LEU A 928 -75.34 -32.92 -22.92
N GLN A 929 -75.33 -33.45 -24.15
CA GLN A 929 -76.53 -33.55 -24.98
C GLN A 929 -77.59 -34.45 -24.35
N PHE A 930 -77.18 -35.56 -23.74
CA PHE A 930 -78.09 -36.45 -23.02
C PHE A 930 -78.68 -35.80 -21.75
N THR A 931 -77.85 -35.13 -20.95
CA THR A 931 -78.29 -34.40 -19.74
C THR A 931 -79.11 -33.16 -20.08
N GLN A 932 -78.90 -32.49 -21.20
CA GLN A 932 -79.78 -31.44 -21.69
C GLN A 932 -81.17 -32.00 -22.04
N ARG A 933 -81.25 -33.14 -22.74
CA ARG A 933 -82.53 -33.81 -23.01
C ARG A 933 -83.22 -34.25 -21.72
N LEU A 934 -82.45 -34.80 -20.77
CA LEU A 934 -82.95 -35.18 -19.45
C LEU A 934 -83.39 -33.97 -18.62
N HIS A 935 -82.65 -32.86 -18.69
CA HIS A 935 -82.98 -31.61 -18.00
C HIS A 935 -84.25 -31.00 -18.55
N SER A 936 -84.46 -30.97 -19.87
CA SER A 936 -85.74 -30.54 -20.44
C SER A 936 -86.91 -31.38 -19.92
N ALA A 937 -86.76 -32.71 -19.88
CA ALA A 937 -87.76 -33.60 -19.28
C ALA A 937 -87.93 -33.39 -17.76
N GLU A 938 -86.84 -33.11 -17.03
CA GLU A 938 -86.86 -32.82 -15.60
C GLU A 938 -87.42 -31.43 -15.30
N VAL A 939 -87.31 -30.45 -16.20
CA VAL A 939 -87.92 -29.12 -16.07
C VAL A 939 -89.43 -29.23 -16.24
N GLU A 940 -89.92 -30.02 -17.21
CA GLU A 940 -91.34 -30.35 -17.32
C GLU A 940 -91.83 -31.05 -16.04
N ARG A 941 -91.07 -32.04 -15.54
CA ARG A 941 -91.36 -32.73 -14.29
C ARG A 941 -91.26 -31.83 -13.05
N ARG A 942 -90.33 -30.87 -13.01
CA ARG A 942 -90.16 -29.89 -11.91
C ARG A 942 -91.21 -28.80 -11.97
N ASN A 943 -91.73 -28.44 -13.13
CA ASN A 943 -92.90 -27.59 -13.24
C ASN A 943 -94.11 -28.30 -12.60
N LEU A 944 -94.30 -29.59 -12.93
CA LEU A 944 -95.28 -30.46 -12.29
C LEU A 944 -95.01 -30.66 -10.78
N ARG A 945 -93.74 -30.72 -10.36
CA ARG A 945 -93.38 -30.82 -8.93
C ARG A 945 -93.39 -29.48 -8.19
N LEU A 946 -93.24 -28.34 -8.84
CA LEU A 946 -93.44 -27.00 -8.25
C LEU A 946 -94.92 -26.76 -8.01
N GLN A 947 -95.79 -27.29 -8.88
CA GLN A 947 -97.21 -27.46 -8.59
C GLN A 947 -97.41 -28.35 -7.33
N LEU A 948 -96.66 -29.45 -7.19
CA LEU A 948 -96.71 -30.34 -6.01
C LEU A 948 -95.95 -29.86 -4.76
N SER A 949 -95.06 -28.87 -4.85
CA SER A 949 -94.19 -28.41 -3.75
C SER A 949 -94.46 -26.98 -3.30
N ARG A 950 -95.42 -26.27 -3.93
CA ARG A 950 -96.25 -25.30 -3.20
C ARG A 950 -96.99 -25.97 -2.03
N ILE A 951 -97.21 -27.28 -2.11
CA ILE A 951 -98.03 -28.02 -1.16
C ILE A 951 -97.24 -28.45 0.08
N ASN A 952 -95.92 -28.69 0.03
CA ASN A 952 -95.22 -29.36 1.14
C ASN A 952 -93.73 -28.96 1.27
N ARG A 953 -93.43 -27.74 1.73
CA ARG A 953 -92.06 -27.37 2.15
C ARG A 953 -92.00 -27.10 3.65
N LYS A 954 -91.10 -27.80 4.34
CA LYS A 954 -90.13 -27.21 5.29
C LYS A 954 -89.06 -28.21 5.77
N ASP A 955 -87.82 -27.69 5.83
CA ASP A 955 -86.71 -28.00 6.79
C ASP A 955 -85.74 -29.18 6.49
N THR A 956 -84.40 -29.20 6.72
CA THR A 956 -83.34 -28.38 7.44
C THR A 956 -81.94 -29.06 7.23
N HIS A 957 -80.80 -28.39 6.92
CA HIS A 957 -79.61 -27.92 7.72
C HIS A 957 -78.39 -28.86 8.12
N THR A 958 -77.17 -28.46 7.67
CA THR A 958 -75.77 -28.28 8.29
C THR A 958 -74.84 -29.38 8.88
N ALA A 959 -73.49 -29.21 8.69
CA ALA A 959 -72.35 -29.82 9.46
C ALA A 959 -70.97 -29.05 9.36
N CYS A 960 -70.04 -29.21 10.34
CA CYS A 960 -68.79 -28.43 10.67
C CYS A 960 -67.39 -29.01 10.21
N VAL A 961 -66.29 -28.25 10.41
CA VAL A 961 -64.87 -28.42 9.87
C VAL A 961 -63.81 -28.94 10.88
N SER A 962 -62.70 -29.54 10.40
CA SER A 962 -61.70 -30.37 11.11
C SER A 962 -60.34 -29.74 11.52
N VAL A 963 -59.65 -30.47 12.43
CA VAL A 963 -58.44 -30.14 13.23
C VAL A 963 -57.16 -29.82 12.43
N GLN A 964 -56.97 -30.37 11.23
CA GLN A 964 -55.77 -30.09 10.40
C GLN A 964 -55.60 -28.60 10.03
N ARG A 965 -56.72 -27.86 9.93
CA ARG A 965 -56.67 -26.42 9.66
C ARG A 965 -56.12 -25.61 10.84
N PHE A 966 -56.26 -26.10 12.06
CA PHE A 966 -55.78 -25.41 13.25
C PHE A 966 -54.25 -25.50 13.42
N GLU A 967 -53.67 -26.67 13.12
CA GLU A 967 -52.22 -26.89 13.24
C GLU A 967 -51.42 -26.08 12.20
N SER A 968 -51.94 -25.97 10.98
CA SER A 968 -51.34 -25.14 9.91
C SER A 968 -51.25 -23.66 10.31
N VAL A 969 -52.31 -23.14 10.93
CA VAL A 969 -52.35 -21.74 11.40
C VAL A 969 -51.32 -21.52 12.51
N CYS A 970 -51.12 -22.49 13.39
CA CYS A 970 -50.15 -22.40 14.49
C CYS A 970 -48.68 -22.48 14.02
N SER A 971 -48.38 -23.15 12.91
CA SER A 971 -47.04 -23.11 12.31
C SER A 971 -46.76 -21.79 11.60
N GLU A 972 -47.76 -21.25 10.92
CA GLU A 972 -47.61 -20.00 10.17
C GLU A 972 -47.44 -18.79 11.11
N LEU A 973 -48.11 -18.80 12.26
CA LEU A 973 -47.94 -17.78 13.31
C LEU A 973 -46.50 -17.76 13.88
N ARG A 974 -45.86 -18.93 14.03
CA ARG A 974 -44.48 -19.04 14.51
C ARG A 974 -43.49 -18.48 13.50
N SER A 975 -43.63 -18.83 12.23
CA SER A 975 -42.81 -18.27 11.15
C SER A 975 -43.03 -16.76 10.95
N ALA A 976 -44.22 -16.24 11.25
CA ALA A 976 -44.49 -14.80 11.25
C ALA A 976 -43.75 -14.09 12.39
N LEU A 977 -43.73 -14.66 13.60
CA LEU A 977 -43.03 -14.10 14.75
C LEU A 977 -41.50 -14.03 14.56
N GLU A 978 -40.90 -15.06 13.96
CA GLU A 978 -39.46 -15.07 13.67
C GLU A 978 -39.07 -13.98 12.65
N ARG A 979 -39.91 -13.74 11.65
CA ARG A 979 -39.71 -12.64 10.68
C ARG A 979 -39.81 -11.27 11.36
N GLU A 980 -40.77 -11.08 12.25
CA GLU A 980 -40.92 -9.84 13.02
C GLU A 980 -39.70 -9.58 13.92
N GLN A 981 -39.20 -10.60 14.62
CA GLN A 981 -37.97 -10.47 15.44
C GLN A 981 -36.71 -10.19 14.62
N CYS A 982 -36.66 -10.64 13.37
CA CYS A 982 -35.58 -10.29 12.44
C CYS A 982 -35.67 -8.83 12.00
N ALA A 983 -36.88 -8.36 11.65
CA ALA A 983 -37.13 -6.97 11.27
C ALA A 983 -36.82 -6.00 12.43
N GLN A 984 -37.18 -6.35 13.66
CA GLN A 984 -36.89 -5.53 14.84
C GLN A 984 -35.38 -5.38 15.12
N ARG A 985 -34.60 -6.45 14.93
CA ARG A 985 -33.13 -6.38 15.04
C ARG A 985 -32.52 -5.47 13.98
N LEU A 986 -33.00 -5.57 12.73
CA LEU A 986 -32.53 -4.69 11.65
C LEU A 986 -32.85 -3.21 11.92
N LEU A 987 -34.05 -2.91 12.43
CA LEU A 987 -34.41 -1.55 12.81
C LEU A 987 -33.54 -1.02 13.96
N HIS A 988 -33.15 -1.87 14.92
CA HIS A 988 -32.24 -1.48 15.99
C HIS A 988 -30.82 -1.22 15.49
N ASP A 989 -30.31 -2.05 14.56
CA ASP A 989 -29.02 -1.82 13.92
C ASP A 989 -29.02 -0.52 13.10
N GLN A 990 -30.10 -0.25 12.35
CA GLN A 990 -30.27 0.99 11.61
C GLN A 990 -30.36 2.22 12.54
N ALA A 991 -31.08 2.13 13.65
CA ALA A 991 -31.14 3.20 14.64
C ALA A 991 -29.76 3.48 15.27
N THR A 992 -28.99 2.43 15.53
CA THR A 992 -27.62 2.56 16.07
C THR A 992 -26.68 3.19 15.05
N GLN A 993 -26.80 2.85 13.77
CA GLN A 993 -26.04 3.50 12.69
C GLN A 993 -26.41 4.98 12.55
N LEU A 994 -27.69 5.33 12.63
CA LEU A 994 -28.15 6.72 12.61
C LEU A 994 -27.59 7.53 13.80
N GLN A 995 -27.54 6.95 15.00
CA GLN A 995 -26.93 7.61 16.17
C GLN A 995 -25.42 7.83 16.00
N ARG A 996 -24.70 6.86 15.41
CA ARG A 996 -23.26 7.02 15.10
C ARG A 996 -23.03 8.10 14.05
N LEU A 997 -23.88 8.16 13.02
CA LEU A 997 -23.85 9.22 12.01
C LEU A 997 -24.16 10.59 12.61
N ASP A 998 -25.14 10.69 13.49
CA ASP A 998 -25.49 11.94 14.17
C ASP A 998 -24.34 12.44 15.06
N PHE A 999 -23.68 11.54 15.80
CA PHE A 999 -22.49 11.87 16.57
C PHE A 999 -21.32 12.33 15.69
N SER A 1000 -21.06 11.64 14.57
CA SER A 1000 -20.03 12.03 13.60
C SER A 1000 -20.33 13.39 12.97
N MET A 1001 -21.60 13.65 12.62
CA MET A 1001 -22.04 14.94 12.09
C MET A 1001 -21.89 16.06 13.12
N GLN A 1002 -22.20 15.82 14.40
CA GLN A 1002 -22.00 16.79 15.47
C GLN A 1002 -20.51 17.09 15.69
N GLN A 1003 -19.64 16.08 15.63
CA GLN A 1003 -18.18 16.28 15.71
C GLN A 1003 -17.67 17.11 14.53
N HIS A 1004 -18.08 16.77 13.30
CA HIS A 1004 -17.69 17.53 12.11
C HIS A 1004 -18.23 18.97 12.15
N THR A 1005 -19.46 19.19 12.63
CA THR A 1005 -20.03 20.54 12.80
C THR A 1005 -19.26 21.34 13.84
N GLY A 1006 -18.85 20.71 14.94
CA GLY A 1006 -18.00 21.32 15.97
C GLY A 1006 -16.60 21.68 15.47
N GLU A 1007 -15.97 20.80 14.69
CA GLU A 1007 -14.68 21.07 14.04
C GLU A 1007 -14.80 22.18 12.99
N GLN A 1008 -15.88 22.19 12.20
CA GLN A 1008 -16.15 23.22 11.22
C GLN A 1008 -16.39 24.59 11.88
N LEU A 1009 -17.07 24.64 13.04
CA LEU A 1009 -17.20 25.87 13.82
C LEU A 1009 -15.84 26.37 14.35
N LYS A 1010 -14.99 25.46 14.87
CA LYS A 1010 -13.62 25.81 15.30
C LYS A 1010 -12.77 26.32 14.14
N ASN A 1011 -12.87 25.69 12.97
CA ASN A 1011 -12.17 26.13 11.76
C ASN A 1011 -12.69 27.49 11.28
N ASN A 1012 -14.00 27.74 11.31
CA ASN A 1012 -14.57 29.05 11.01
C ASN A 1012 -14.11 30.12 12.00
N GLN A 1013 -13.96 29.81 13.29
CA GLN A 1013 -13.38 30.72 14.28
C GLN A 1013 -11.91 31.03 14.00
N ARG A 1014 -11.10 30.02 13.64
CA ARG A 1014 -9.70 30.21 13.25
C ARG A 1014 -9.58 31.06 11.99
N LEU A 1015 -10.43 30.81 10.99
CA LEU A 1015 -10.49 31.59 9.77
C LEU A 1015 -10.88 33.05 10.06
N ALA A 1016 -11.90 33.28 10.89
CA ALA A 1016 -12.29 34.63 11.31
C ALA A 1016 -11.16 35.36 12.03
N HIS A 1017 -10.42 34.69 12.92
CA HIS A 1017 -9.25 35.26 13.58
C HIS A 1017 -8.12 35.60 12.60
N ALA A 1018 -7.85 34.73 11.60
CA ALA A 1018 -6.88 35.00 10.55
C ALA A 1018 -7.29 36.19 9.68
N VAL A 1019 -8.56 36.27 9.28
CA VAL A 1019 -9.12 37.41 8.53
C VAL A 1019 -9.03 38.70 9.34
N GLN A 1020 -9.30 38.65 10.65
CA GLN A 1020 -9.15 39.80 11.52
C GLN A 1020 -7.67 40.24 11.60
N SER A 1021 -6.75 39.31 11.78
CA SER A 1021 -5.31 39.59 11.81
C SER A 1021 -4.84 40.23 10.49
N LEU A 1022 -5.33 39.75 9.35
CA LEU A 1022 -5.06 40.34 8.03
C LEU A 1022 -5.70 41.72 7.84
N SER A 1023 -6.89 41.94 8.40
CA SER A 1023 -7.53 43.27 8.41
C SER A 1023 -6.71 44.26 9.24
N ASP A 1024 -6.14 43.81 10.36
CA ASP A 1024 -5.33 44.62 11.25
C ASP A 1024 -3.99 45.00 10.59
N THR A 1025 -3.31 44.04 9.95
CA THR A 1025 -2.09 44.32 9.17
C THR A 1025 -2.36 45.24 7.99
N LYS A 1026 -3.49 45.07 7.29
CA LYS A 1026 -3.91 45.97 6.21
C LYS A 1026 -4.16 47.40 6.71
N ARG A 1027 -4.78 47.57 7.89
CA ARG A 1027 -4.97 48.89 8.50
C ARG A 1027 -3.64 49.51 8.91
N GLU A 1028 -2.72 48.72 9.44
CA GLU A 1028 -1.38 49.19 9.79
C GLU A 1028 -0.55 49.60 8.57
N LEU A 1029 -0.63 48.84 7.48
CA LEU A 1029 -0.01 49.19 6.21
C LEU A 1029 -0.54 50.53 5.69
N LYS A 1030 -1.86 50.77 5.75
CA LYS A 1030 -2.45 52.06 5.37
C LYS A 1030 -1.93 53.23 6.23
N ARG A 1031 -1.73 53.02 7.54
CA ARG A 1031 -1.14 54.05 8.42
C ARG A 1031 0.31 54.36 8.04
N LYS A 1032 1.11 53.32 7.78
CA LYS A 1032 2.50 53.49 7.33
C LYS A 1032 2.58 54.20 5.98
N ASP A 1033 1.70 53.85 5.05
CA ASP A 1033 1.62 54.49 3.74
C ASP A 1033 1.23 55.99 3.85
N GLN A 1034 0.31 56.35 4.74
CA GLN A 1034 0.01 57.75 5.04
C GLN A 1034 1.20 58.49 5.66
N CYS A 1035 1.95 57.85 6.57
CA CYS A 1035 3.15 58.41 7.15
C CYS A 1035 4.25 58.65 6.11
N LEU A 1036 4.44 57.69 5.18
CA LEU A 1036 5.39 57.81 4.08
C LEU A 1036 5.04 58.98 3.15
N ARG A 1037 3.76 59.14 2.77
CA ARG A 1037 3.32 60.30 1.96
C ARG A 1037 3.56 61.64 2.67
N SER A 1038 3.41 61.68 4.01
CA SER A 1038 3.73 62.89 4.78
C SER A 1038 5.23 63.19 4.76
N MET A 1039 6.07 62.16 4.94
CA MET A 1039 7.53 62.29 4.86
C MET A 1039 7.99 62.70 3.46
N GLU A 1040 7.39 62.16 2.41
CA GLU A 1040 7.65 62.52 1.02
C GLU A 1040 7.30 63.98 0.75
N LYS A 1041 6.18 64.47 1.31
CA LYS A 1041 5.83 65.89 1.25
C LYS A 1041 6.87 66.78 1.94
N HIS A 1042 7.32 66.41 3.14
CA HIS A 1042 8.37 67.15 3.84
C HIS A 1042 9.71 67.13 3.09
N HIS A 1043 10.06 66.00 2.49
CA HIS A 1043 11.26 65.87 1.67
C HIS A 1043 11.19 66.78 0.44
N ASN A 1044 10.06 66.78 -0.27
CA ASN A 1044 9.84 67.66 -1.43
C ASN A 1044 9.88 69.14 -1.04
N GLN A 1045 9.31 69.49 0.11
CA GLN A 1045 9.36 70.86 0.63
C GLN A 1045 10.80 71.28 0.97
N SER A 1046 11.55 70.43 1.67
CA SER A 1046 12.96 70.69 2.00
C SER A 1046 13.84 70.77 0.74
N GLN A 1047 13.55 69.95 -0.27
CA GLN A 1047 14.24 69.99 -1.56
C GLN A 1047 13.92 71.28 -2.34
N GLN A 1048 12.68 71.77 -2.27
CA GLN A 1048 12.30 73.04 -2.87
C GLN A 1048 12.99 74.22 -2.17
N GLU A 1049 13.05 74.22 -0.83
CA GLU A 1049 13.78 75.23 -0.04
C GLU A 1049 15.27 75.21 -0.37
N LYS A 1050 15.88 74.02 -0.50
CA LYS A 1050 17.27 73.87 -0.93
C LYS A 1050 17.51 74.49 -2.31
N ASN A 1051 16.63 74.23 -3.28
CA ASN A 1051 16.75 74.79 -4.62
C ASN A 1051 16.60 76.32 -4.61
N GLN A 1052 15.69 76.87 -3.80
CA GLN A 1052 15.53 78.32 -3.62
C GLN A 1052 16.77 78.96 -2.99
N LEU A 1053 17.35 78.34 -1.97
CA LEU A 1053 18.60 78.80 -1.35
C LEU A 1053 19.76 78.77 -2.34
N GLN A 1054 19.90 77.70 -3.13
CA GLN A 1054 20.92 77.62 -4.18
C GLN A 1054 20.76 78.73 -5.23
N GLN A 1055 19.53 79.03 -5.64
CA GLN A 1055 19.27 80.12 -6.58
C GLN A 1055 19.58 81.50 -5.96
N THR A 1056 19.26 81.68 -4.68
CA THR A 1056 19.59 82.91 -3.94
C THR A 1056 21.10 83.08 -3.84
N ILE A 1057 21.84 82.03 -3.46
CA ILE A 1057 23.31 82.03 -3.40
C ILE A 1057 23.89 82.41 -4.76
N LYS A 1058 23.44 81.77 -5.84
CA LYS A 1058 23.91 82.09 -7.19
C LYS A 1058 23.67 83.56 -7.57
N SER A 1059 22.49 84.11 -7.25
CA SER A 1059 22.21 85.53 -7.50
C SER A 1059 23.10 86.47 -6.69
N THR A 1060 23.42 86.10 -5.44
CA THR A 1060 24.33 86.88 -4.59
C THR A 1060 25.78 86.78 -5.07
N GLU A 1061 26.20 85.61 -5.55
CA GLU A 1061 27.52 85.40 -6.16
C GLU A 1061 27.67 86.24 -7.44
N GLU A 1062 26.65 86.27 -8.30
CA GLU A 1062 26.63 87.11 -9.50
C GLU A 1062 26.69 88.61 -9.13
N ALA A 1063 25.95 89.05 -8.10
CA ALA A 1063 25.98 90.44 -7.62
C ALA A 1063 27.35 90.83 -7.02
N VAL A 1064 27.97 89.95 -6.23
CA VAL A 1064 29.31 90.17 -5.65
C VAL A 1064 30.37 90.19 -6.76
N SER A 1065 30.28 89.29 -7.75
CA SER A 1065 31.18 89.28 -8.91
C SER A 1065 31.07 90.59 -9.71
N ALA A 1066 29.85 91.10 -9.93
CA ALA A 1066 29.63 92.37 -10.59
C ALA A 1066 30.20 93.56 -9.78
N ALA A 1067 30.01 93.57 -8.46
CA ALA A 1067 30.57 94.59 -7.58
C ALA A 1067 32.10 94.58 -7.56
N ALA A 1068 32.73 93.39 -7.57
CA ALA A 1068 34.17 93.25 -7.65
C ALA A 1068 34.74 93.80 -8.96
N LYS A 1069 34.11 93.47 -10.10
CA LYS A 1069 34.48 94.02 -11.43
C LYS A 1069 34.35 95.55 -11.47
N ASN A 1070 33.30 96.10 -10.85
CA ASN A 1070 33.10 97.54 -10.75
C ASN A 1070 34.15 98.25 -9.87
N LYS A 1071 34.62 97.59 -8.80
CA LYS A 1071 35.70 98.10 -7.97
C LYS A 1071 37.02 98.09 -8.74
N GLU A 1072 37.30 97.04 -9.49
CA GLU A 1072 38.52 96.89 -10.28
C GLU A 1072 38.59 97.93 -11.41
N SER A 1073 37.48 98.20 -12.09
CA SER A 1073 37.40 99.28 -13.09
C SER A 1073 37.60 100.68 -12.48
N LEU A 1074 37.04 100.95 -11.30
CA LEU A 1074 37.26 102.21 -10.58
C LEU A 1074 38.73 102.38 -10.16
N MET A 1075 39.37 101.32 -9.64
CA MET A 1075 40.79 101.36 -9.29
C MET A 1075 41.67 101.61 -10.50
N SER A 1076 41.37 100.98 -11.64
CA SER A 1076 42.06 101.23 -12.91
C SER A 1076 41.93 102.69 -13.37
N TYR A 1077 40.73 103.28 -13.27
CA TYR A 1077 40.51 104.69 -13.59
C TYR A 1077 41.26 105.64 -12.65
N ILE A 1078 41.18 105.42 -11.33
CA ILE A 1078 41.91 106.24 -10.34
C ILE A 1078 43.41 106.18 -10.60
N LYS A 1079 43.94 105.00 -10.92
CA LYS A 1079 45.37 104.83 -11.23
C LYS A 1079 45.79 105.59 -12.49
N SER A 1080 44.96 105.57 -13.54
CA SER A 1080 45.19 106.38 -14.74
C SER A 1080 45.18 107.89 -14.46
N VAL A 1081 44.29 108.36 -13.57
CA VAL A 1081 44.28 109.76 -13.11
C VAL A 1081 45.53 110.08 -12.30
N GLU A 1082 45.95 109.18 -11.40
CA GLU A 1082 47.15 109.35 -10.59
C GLU A 1082 48.41 109.45 -11.47
N ASP A 1083 48.52 108.59 -12.48
CA ASP A 1083 49.63 108.60 -13.43
C ASP A 1083 49.64 109.90 -14.26
N TYR A 1084 48.48 110.39 -14.71
CA TYR A 1084 48.34 111.69 -15.39
C TYR A 1084 48.75 112.87 -14.50
N LEU A 1085 48.35 112.85 -13.21
CA LEU A 1085 48.72 113.91 -12.26
C LEU A 1085 50.22 113.88 -11.92
N LYS A 1086 50.84 112.69 -11.89
CA LYS A 1086 52.30 112.55 -11.75
C LYS A 1086 53.03 113.14 -12.96
N GLU A 1087 52.58 112.84 -14.17
CA GLU A 1087 53.13 113.41 -15.40
C GLU A 1087 53.01 114.94 -15.41
N MET A 1088 51.83 115.49 -15.08
CA MET A 1088 51.62 116.93 -14.94
C MET A 1088 52.56 117.56 -13.88
N ARG A 1089 52.79 116.88 -12.76
CA ARG A 1089 53.72 117.35 -11.72
C ARG A 1089 55.15 117.42 -12.24
N GLU A 1090 55.61 116.41 -12.97
CA GLU A 1090 56.94 116.41 -13.59
C GLU A 1090 57.07 117.52 -14.64
N ASP A 1091 56.03 117.76 -15.45
CA ASP A 1091 55.98 118.87 -16.41
C ASP A 1091 56.06 120.25 -15.71
N ILE A 1092 55.37 120.45 -14.59
CA ILE A 1092 55.43 121.69 -13.79
C ILE A 1092 56.83 121.92 -13.20
N ILE A 1093 57.50 120.86 -12.76
CA ILE A 1093 58.88 120.95 -12.23
C ILE A 1093 59.85 121.35 -13.36
N GLN A 1094 59.63 120.86 -14.57
CA GLN A 1094 60.43 121.23 -15.75
C GLN A 1094 60.15 122.66 -16.24
N PHE A 1095 58.95 123.22 -16.01
CA PHE A 1095 58.58 124.59 -16.40
C PHE A 1095 59.31 125.73 -15.63
N ARG A 1096 60.12 125.43 -14.61
CA ARG A 1096 60.89 126.46 -13.85
C ARG A 1096 62.11 127.03 -14.62
N GLY A 1097 62.34 126.63 -15.88
CA GLY A 1097 63.58 126.96 -16.62
C GLY A 1097 63.51 127.86 -17.86
N VAL A 1098 62.35 128.13 -18.48
CA VAL A 1098 62.32 128.84 -19.79
C VAL A 1098 61.13 129.81 -19.91
N SER A 1099 61.43 131.07 -20.22
CA SER A 1099 60.47 132.12 -20.58
C SER A 1099 59.98 131.91 -22.02
N SER A 1100 58.90 131.16 -22.21
CA SER A 1100 58.05 131.25 -23.40
C SER A 1100 56.60 131.04 -23.01
N GLN A 1101 55.76 131.95 -23.49
CA GLN A 1101 54.33 132.07 -23.21
C GLN A 1101 53.56 131.12 -24.11
N ASP A 1102 53.34 129.87 -23.66
CA ASP A 1102 52.34 128.97 -24.25
C ASP A 1102 51.37 128.49 -23.17
N HIS A 1103 50.08 128.69 -23.42
CA HIS A 1103 48.99 128.30 -22.54
C HIS A 1103 48.84 126.78 -22.51
N VAL A 1104 49.24 126.13 -21.42
CA VAL A 1104 48.97 124.71 -21.19
C VAL A 1104 47.45 124.51 -21.05
N THR A 1105 46.84 123.90 -22.06
CA THR A 1105 45.42 123.51 -22.02
C THR A 1105 45.36 122.07 -21.51
N LEU A 1106 44.96 121.87 -20.25
CA LEU A 1106 44.85 120.52 -19.67
C LEU A 1106 43.58 119.84 -20.20
N LEU A 1107 43.73 118.75 -20.96
CA LEU A 1107 42.64 117.87 -21.39
C LEU A 1107 42.60 116.62 -20.50
N LEU A 1108 41.40 116.28 -20.02
CA LEU A 1108 41.14 115.16 -19.11
C LEU A 1108 41.37 113.80 -19.83
N PRO A 1109 41.93 112.78 -19.16
CA PRO A 1109 41.93 111.41 -19.68
C PRO A 1109 40.50 110.87 -19.80
N ASP A 1110 40.13 110.36 -20.99
CA ASP A 1110 38.83 109.73 -21.21
C ASP A 1110 38.77 108.33 -20.56
N PRO A 1111 37.66 107.98 -19.86
CA PRO A 1111 37.52 106.65 -19.26
C PRO A 1111 37.39 105.56 -20.33
N PRO A 1112 37.91 104.33 -20.08
CA PRO A 1112 37.71 103.20 -20.97
C PRO A 1112 36.20 102.90 -21.11
N SER A 1113 35.75 102.76 -22.36
CA SER A 1113 34.36 102.87 -22.82
C SER A 1113 33.39 101.75 -22.40
N ILE A 1114 33.68 100.95 -21.37
CA ILE A 1114 32.92 99.71 -21.14
C ILE A 1114 32.03 99.68 -19.88
N ILE A 1115 32.24 100.48 -18.82
CA ILE A 1115 31.28 100.48 -17.69
C ILE A 1115 31.19 101.86 -17.03
N ARG A 1116 30.11 102.61 -17.34
CA ARG A 1116 29.69 103.79 -16.57
C ARG A 1116 29.10 103.33 -15.24
N ASN A 1117 29.78 103.63 -14.13
CA ASN A 1117 29.30 103.40 -12.77
C ASN A 1117 29.17 104.79 -12.08
N PRO A 1118 28.09 105.07 -11.33
CA PRO A 1118 27.92 106.33 -10.58
C PRO A 1118 29.12 106.72 -9.71
N GLN A 1119 29.87 105.75 -9.19
CA GLN A 1119 31.10 106.01 -8.42
C GLN A 1119 32.25 106.54 -9.30
N THR A 1120 32.39 106.01 -10.51
CA THR A 1120 33.37 106.48 -11.51
C THR A 1120 32.99 107.88 -12.01
N ASP A 1121 31.70 108.15 -12.22
CA ASP A 1121 31.20 109.48 -12.61
C ASP A 1121 31.43 110.55 -11.51
N ALA A 1122 31.31 110.15 -10.24
CA ALA A 1122 31.62 111.02 -9.10
C ALA A 1122 33.13 111.32 -9.00
N CYS A 1123 34.00 110.31 -9.17
CA CYS A 1123 35.44 110.50 -9.23
C CYS A 1123 35.84 111.38 -10.42
N GLN A 1124 35.27 111.17 -11.60
CA GLN A 1124 35.52 111.99 -12.78
C GLN A 1124 35.12 113.46 -12.54
N SER A 1125 34.00 113.69 -11.86
CA SER A 1125 33.55 115.04 -11.50
C SER A 1125 34.49 115.72 -10.51
N LEU A 1126 34.99 114.99 -9.51
CA LEU A 1126 35.98 115.50 -8.55
C LEU A 1126 37.30 115.89 -9.24
N VAL A 1127 37.81 115.03 -10.13
CA VAL A 1127 39.05 115.27 -10.88
C VAL A 1127 38.92 116.47 -11.81
N ARG A 1128 37.76 116.60 -12.48
CA ARG A 1128 37.44 117.78 -13.30
C ARG A 1128 37.45 119.06 -12.48
N CYS A 1129 36.78 119.10 -11.33
CA CYS A 1129 36.79 120.26 -10.43
C CYS A 1129 38.20 120.60 -9.93
N PHE A 1130 39.03 119.59 -9.63
CA PHE A 1130 40.42 119.81 -9.24
C PHE A 1130 41.24 120.44 -10.38
N LEU A 1131 41.12 119.93 -11.61
CA LEU A 1131 41.82 120.48 -12.78
C LEU A 1131 41.37 121.90 -13.13
N GLU A 1132 40.07 122.19 -13.02
CA GLU A 1132 39.53 123.56 -13.19
C GLU A 1132 40.10 124.52 -12.14
N LEU A 1133 40.12 124.12 -10.86
CA LEU A 1133 40.74 124.90 -9.77
C LEU A 1133 42.25 125.07 -10.00
N PHE A 1134 42.93 124.04 -10.48
CA PHE A 1134 44.35 124.07 -10.79
C PHE A 1134 44.65 125.04 -11.94
N GLN A 1135 43.90 125.00 -13.04
CA GLN A 1135 44.01 125.98 -14.13
C GLN A 1135 43.79 127.40 -13.64
N LEU A 1136 42.80 127.61 -12.77
CA LEU A 1136 42.48 128.92 -12.19
C LEU A 1136 43.61 129.43 -11.27
N MET A 1137 44.27 128.53 -10.53
CA MET A 1137 45.45 128.82 -9.72
C MET A 1137 46.65 129.18 -10.60
N VAL A 1138 46.92 128.41 -11.67
CA VAL A 1138 48.01 128.69 -12.63
C VAL A 1138 47.81 130.06 -13.28
N LEU A 1139 46.60 130.37 -13.75
CA LEU A 1139 46.26 131.69 -14.30
C LEU A 1139 46.47 132.83 -13.29
N LYS A 1140 46.15 132.58 -12.00
CA LYS A 1140 46.33 133.57 -10.92
C LYS A 1140 47.79 133.74 -10.50
N ILE A 1141 48.60 132.70 -10.53
CA ILE A 1141 50.05 132.78 -10.32
C ILE A 1141 50.71 133.53 -11.48
N SER A 1142 50.28 133.27 -12.73
CA SER A 1142 50.72 134.03 -13.91
C SER A 1142 50.32 135.51 -13.82
N SER A 1143 49.12 135.83 -13.32
CA SER A 1143 48.68 137.22 -13.12
C SER A 1143 49.40 137.91 -11.95
N GLN A 1144 49.68 137.21 -10.85
CA GLN A 1144 50.48 137.73 -9.72
C GLN A 1144 51.97 137.90 -10.08
N GLY A 1145 52.51 137.09 -11.00
CA GLY A 1145 53.84 137.31 -11.58
C GLY A 1145 53.92 138.59 -12.44
N GLN A 1146 52.83 138.94 -13.13
CA GLN A 1146 52.69 140.23 -13.83
C GLN A 1146 52.51 141.42 -12.87
N GLU A 1147 51.84 141.24 -11.73
CA GLU A 1147 51.67 142.28 -10.69
C GLU A 1147 52.96 142.52 -9.84
N MET A 1148 53.78 141.49 -9.60
CA MET A 1148 55.10 141.62 -8.94
C MET A 1148 56.18 142.22 -9.85
N SER A 1149 55.95 142.28 -11.17
CA SER A 1149 56.81 142.97 -12.14
C SER A 1149 56.47 144.46 -12.29
N THR A 1150 55.42 144.95 -11.62
CA THR A 1150 54.90 146.31 -11.76
C THR A 1150 54.70 147.03 -10.43
N SER A 1151 55.60 146.85 -9.44
CA SER A 1151 55.69 147.77 -8.29
C SER A 1151 57.01 147.69 -7.51
N SER A 1152 58.09 148.23 -8.06
CA SER A 1152 59.24 148.74 -7.28
C SER A 1152 59.95 149.85 -8.07
N PRO A 1153 60.01 151.10 -7.56
CA PRO A 1153 60.66 152.24 -8.22
C PRO A 1153 62.14 152.38 -7.84
N SER A 1154 62.82 153.17 -8.65
CA SER A 1154 64.23 153.60 -8.65
C SER A 1154 64.81 154.20 -7.36
N ARG A 1155 66.00 153.73 -6.92
CA ARG A 1155 67.28 154.47 -6.74
C ARG A 1155 68.36 153.65 -5.98
N SER A 1156 69.61 153.80 -6.45
CA SER A 1156 70.95 153.34 -5.97
C SER A 1156 71.19 151.84 -5.86
#